data_AF-A0A950FTX8-F1
#
_entry.id   AF-A0A950FTX8-F1
#
_cell.length_a   1.000
_cell.length_b   1.000
_cell.length_c   1.000
_cell.angle_alpha   90.00
_cell.angle_beta   90.00
_cell.angle_gamma   90.00
#
_symmetry.space_group_name_H-M   'P 1'
#
loop_
_entity.id
_entity.type
_entity.pdbx_description
1 polymer ?
#
loop_
_entity_poly.entity_id
_entity_poly.type
_entity_poly.pdbx_seq_one_letter_code
_entity_poly.pdbx_strand_id
1 'polypeptide(L)'
;MDIAAPKLRTKLFRYRFVGYGTQFTPAAGLRAPDDHANPSALYENELAVDVGGRAYGTEGENAPILDHHFVAAGSAPCAAAAVLHRAEAIRARFAGNGAEVVWLVAHRDPDFDAFAAMYLARWLIEEDEQLDWRAHGIDARGWYDVEGEHGRIRRIDWFSPLVGARCPPRFGWAVQLAGYAACVDHARRIYCARNEALHSVLYAALSRGRPYYADENGALEFFNEVRARLIDGANPHYDSVLANSPAFAPELAMLARENEHYERDLARARTGIVFVPVGPPDFAAAYARTCAAPLRDEGDGEPSELGQGAERRAVDGVYLRDPECLLFKEWARIDERNSSLGQGFSFTCVAYSARDDAPPAYYVSLDPDPGRRLHLYPVWERLQRAEIAALRAANADPRARPPRSGFEARAGGRGALFTDPWYDGASYECTIVVSPNAGTALGPAGTRADLLDDPVAALVRAELESWAYAGALQRHDEPPAYRFASVTLNDAVDVLNDALAAQVATRLWCALFDAPDTAPMPEHARAHVFRRHGLLAVWGRRGAAVAYVRAEREAAERLEGQFTEIVTLARGLDAVCGGAAEDLPARVKAGEELMTRMGRLRRELAADDGEVIEGFIDEAGFERVLETFRDVNHAETLGLQTKQVIEHARVVADVQVKVEWLELLFVAIYATEVGHIIADALVPKYTLIFTMLCSVVVTAGAAWYLRPWESEVDEKRRGLTRPFLAGGALIVLLGIVLGFVQAGWVHVPPALHDVFRPPGTP
;
A
#
# COMPACT_ATOMS: atom_id res chain seq x y z
N MET A 1 -2.60 -74.70 -44.66
CA MET A 1 -1.45 -73.92 -44.17
C MET A 1 -2.02 -72.88 -43.23
N ASP A 2 -2.05 -73.18 -41.93
CA ASP A 2 -2.40 -72.20 -40.91
C ASP A 2 -1.25 -71.21 -40.81
N ILE A 3 -1.44 -70.02 -41.39
CA ILE A 3 -0.57 -68.88 -41.13
C ILE A 3 -0.90 -68.47 -39.70
N ALA A 4 -0.15 -69.02 -38.74
CA ALA A 4 -0.23 -68.60 -37.35
C ALA A 4 -0.06 -67.09 -37.30
N ALA A 5 -1.10 -66.38 -36.88
CA ALA A 5 -1.04 -64.94 -36.64
C ALA A 5 0.18 -64.68 -35.74
N PRO A 6 1.10 -63.78 -36.13
CA PRO A 6 2.28 -63.51 -35.35
C PRO A 6 1.83 -63.10 -33.94
N LYS A 7 2.19 -63.89 -32.93
CA LYS A 7 2.02 -63.49 -31.53
C LYS A 7 2.78 -62.18 -31.36
N LEU A 8 2.05 -61.07 -31.21
CA LEU A 8 2.61 -59.80 -30.82
C LEU A 8 3.47 -60.04 -29.58
N ARG A 9 4.79 -59.95 -29.75
CA ARG A 9 5.72 -59.99 -28.63
C ARG A 9 5.44 -58.76 -27.80
N THR A 10 4.85 -58.97 -26.63
CA THR A 10 4.63 -57.90 -25.65
C THR A 10 6.00 -57.34 -25.29
N LYS A 11 6.25 -56.06 -25.60
CA LYS A 11 7.50 -55.39 -25.26
C LYS A 11 7.53 -55.11 -23.75
N LEU A 12 8.70 -55.22 -23.14
CA LEU A 12 8.93 -54.78 -21.78
C LEU A 12 9.29 -53.28 -21.80
N PHE A 13 8.56 -52.47 -21.04
CA PHE A 13 8.86 -51.05 -20.92
C PHE A 13 9.64 -50.78 -19.63
N ARG A 14 10.65 -49.94 -19.76
CA ARG A 14 11.45 -49.41 -18.65
C ARG A 14 11.44 -47.89 -18.67
N TYR A 15 11.64 -47.27 -17.52
CA TYR A 15 11.63 -45.82 -17.36
C TYR A 15 12.94 -45.34 -16.76
N ARG A 16 13.43 -44.19 -17.22
CA ARG A 16 14.69 -43.61 -16.76
C ARG A 16 14.54 -42.10 -16.59
N PHE A 17 15.11 -41.57 -15.51
CA PHE A 17 14.97 -40.16 -15.16
C PHE A 17 16.36 -39.48 -15.12
N VAL A 18 16.57 -38.48 -15.97
CA VAL A 18 17.86 -37.78 -16.16
C VAL A 18 17.81 -36.32 -15.70
N GLY A 19 18.94 -35.64 -15.57
CA GLY A 19 18.91 -34.19 -15.30
C GLY A 19 18.19 -33.43 -16.42
N TYR A 20 17.42 -32.40 -16.09
CA TYR A 20 16.86 -31.50 -17.12
C TYR A 20 18.00 -30.83 -17.91
N GLY A 21 17.83 -30.70 -19.23
CA GLY A 21 18.86 -30.19 -20.14
C GLY A 21 20.00 -31.19 -20.42
N THR A 22 19.80 -32.48 -20.14
CA THR A 22 20.80 -33.52 -20.44
C THR A 22 21.13 -33.52 -21.93
N GLN A 23 22.40 -33.28 -22.27
CA GLN A 23 22.89 -33.41 -23.63
C GLN A 23 23.13 -34.88 -23.96
N PHE A 24 22.22 -35.45 -24.74
CA PHE A 24 22.34 -36.84 -25.15
C PHE A 24 23.38 -37.05 -26.26
N THR A 25 24.21 -38.06 -26.09
CA THR A 25 25.11 -38.59 -27.13
C THR A 25 24.56 -39.92 -27.64
N PRO A 26 24.37 -40.09 -28.96
CA PRO A 26 23.94 -41.36 -29.52
C PRO A 26 24.90 -42.50 -29.13
N ALA A 27 24.33 -43.61 -28.67
CA ALA A 27 25.06 -44.84 -28.37
C ALA A 27 24.55 -45.97 -29.28
N ALA A 28 25.48 -46.75 -29.84
CA ALA A 28 25.15 -47.86 -30.72
C ALA A 28 24.59 -49.06 -29.93
N GLY A 29 23.65 -49.78 -30.54
CA GLY A 29 23.04 -50.96 -29.93
C GLY A 29 21.90 -50.65 -28.95
N LEU A 30 21.57 -51.64 -28.11
CA LEU A 30 20.42 -51.60 -27.20
C LEU A 30 20.90 -51.48 -25.75
N ARG A 31 20.27 -50.59 -24.96
CA ARG A 31 20.48 -50.50 -23.51
C ARG A 31 19.91 -51.75 -22.84
N ALA A 32 20.73 -52.43 -22.05
CA ALA A 32 20.30 -53.58 -21.25
C ALA A 32 19.39 -53.13 -20.07
N PRO A 33 18.52 -54.00 -19.54
CA PRO A 33 17.61 -53.67 -18.44
C PRO A 33 18.30 -53.13 -17.18
N ASP A 34 19.52 -53.61 -16.91
CA ASP A 34 20.30 -53.25 -15.71
C ASP A 34 21.41 -52.22 -16.03
N ASP A 35 21.45 -51.70 -17.27
CA ASP A 35 22.46 -50.72 -17.69
C ASP A 35 22.05 -49.30 -17.33
N HIS A 36 22.47 -48.87 -16.15
CA HIS A 36 22.39 -47.49 -15.69
C HIS A 36 23.67 -46.70 -15.96
N ALA A 37 24.61 -47.23 -16.76
CA ALA A 37 25.84 -46.54 -17.09
C ALA A 37 25.55 -45.37 -18.04
N ASN A 38 26.25 -44.26 -17.79
CA ASN A 38 26.19 -43.00 -18.53
C ASN A 38 24.76 -42.46 -18.77
N PRO A 39 24.24 -41.56 -17.92
CA PRO A 39 22.90 -40.99 -18.08
C PRO A 39 22.74 -40.17 -19.37
N SER A 40 23.83 -39.74 -19.99
CA SER A 40 23.83 -38.97 -21.25
C SER A 40 23.88 -39.85 -22.50
N ALA A 41 24.07 -41.17 -22.38
CA ALA A 41 23.98 -42.06 -23.53
C ALA A 41 22.50 -42.28 -23.93
N LEU A 42 22.20 -42.18 -25.23
CA LEU A 42 20.87 -42.47 -25.78
C LEU A 42 20.97 -43.61 -26.80
N TYR A 43 20.46 -44.79 -26.44
CA TYR A 43 20.55 -46.01 -27.24
C TYR A 43 19.38 -46.17 -28.23
N GLU A 44 19.50 -47.15 -29.14
CA GLU A 44 18.52 -47.37 -30.22
C GLU A 44 17.12 -47.77 -29.71
N ASN A 45 17.04 -48.39 -28.53
CA ASN A 45 15.79 -48.76 -27.86
C ASN A 45 15.26 -47.72 -26.87
N GLU A 46 15.81 -46.51 -26.85
CA GLU A 46 15.33 -45.43 -25.99
C GLU A 46 14.58 -44.36 -26.78
N LEU A 47 13.62 -43.72 -26.11
CA LEU A 47 12.94 -42.51 -26.54
C LEU A 47 12.96 -41.54 -25.36
N ALA A 48 13.56 -40.37 -25.54
CA ALA A 48 13.54 -39.32 -24.53
C ALA A 48 12.38 -38.36 -24.80
N VAL A 49 11.63 -38.01 -23.76
CA VAL A 49 10.52 -37.07 -23.80
C VAL A 49 10.72 -36.05 -22.68
N ASP A 50 10.55 -34.78 -23.00
CA ASP A 50 10.73 -33.65 -22.09
C ASP A 50 12.05 -33.70 -21.27
N VAL A 51 13.16 -33.39 -21.93
CA VAL A 51 14.52 -33.50 -21.36
C VAL A 51 15.37 -32.26 -21.66
N GLY A 52 14.80 -31.27 -22.34
CA GLY A 52 15.33 -29.98 -22.74
C GLY A 52 15.79 -29.90 -24.21
N GLY A 53 15.32 -28.89 -24.93
CA GLY A 53 16.08 -28.12 -25.92
C GLY A 53 16.34 -28.78 -27.29
N ARG A 54 15.77 -29.93 -27.59
CA ARG A 54 15.91 -30.63 -28.88
C ARG A 54 14.66 -31.40 -29.27
N ALA A 55 14.28 -31.40 -30.55
CA ALA A 55 13.17 -32.22 -31.04
C ALA A 55 13.56 -33.06 -32.25
N TYR A 56 13.17 -34.33 -32.20
CA TYR A 56 13.42 -35.33 -33.24
C TYR A 56 12.81 -34.87 -34.56
N GLY A 57 13.64 -34.82 -35.60
CA GLY A 57 13.25 -34.37 -36.93
C GLY A 57 13.16 -32.85 -37.10
N THR A 58 13.60 -32.07 -36.13
CA THR A 58 13.71 -30.60 -36.21
C THR A 58 15.17 -30.23 -36.40
N GLU A 59 15.47 -29.35 -37.37
CA GLU A 59 16.83 -28.86 -37.66
C GLU A 59 17.90 -29.96 -37.88
N GLY A 60 17.48 -31.13 -38.36
CA GLY A 60 18.39 -32.26 -38.62
C GLY A 60 18.73 -33.10 -37.38
N GLU A 61 18.08 -32.86 -36.24
CA GLU A 61 18.21 -33.72 -35.07
C GLU A 61 17.62 -35.12 -35.35
N ASN A 62 18.48 -36.14 -35.29
CA ASN A 62 18.12 -37.53 -35.58
C ASN A 62 17.98 -38.36 -34.29
N ALA A 63 18.37 -37.81 -33.14
CA ALA A 63 18.14 -38.46 -31.85
C ALA A 63 16.64 -38.51 -31.54
N PRO A 64 16.12 -39.63 -30.98
CA PRO A 64 14.72 -39.78 -30.59
C PRO A 64 14.45 -39.00 -29.29
N ILE A 65 14.51 -37.67 -29.39
CA ILE A 65 14.27 -36.74 -28.29
C ILE A 65 13.03 -35.91 -28.66
N LEU A 66 12.00 -35.91 -27.83
CA LEU A 66 10.76 -35.18 -28.07
C LEU A 66 10.57 -34.16 -26.96
N ASP A 67 10.90 -32.92 -27.29
CA ASP A 67 10.82 -31.80 -26.37
C ASP A 67 9.88 -30.72 -26.90
N HIS A 68 9.64 -29.68 -26.10
CA HIS A 68 8.86 -28.49 -26.46
C HIS A 68 9.49 -27.19 -25.95
N HIS A 69 10.53 -27.24 -25.11
CA HIS A 69 11.23 -26.11 -24.50
C HIS A 69 12.23 -25.41 -25.44
N PHE A 70 11.98 -25.41 -26.75
CA PHE A 70 12.82 -24.75 -27.75
C PHE A 70 12.00 -23.81 -28.63
N VAL A 71 12.63 -22.71 -29.04
CA VAL A 71 11.97 -21.67 -29.84
C VAL A 71 12.07 -22.03 -31.32
N ALA A 72 11.10 -22.81 -31.81
CA ALA A 72 10.92 -23.00 -33.24
C ALA A 72 9.46 -22.78 -33.66
N ALA A 73 9.28 -22.30 -34.89
CA ALA A 73 7.95 -22.25 -35.50
C ALA A 73 7.32 -23.65 -35.46
N GLY A 74 6.00 -23.70 -35.17
CA GLY A 74 5.24 -24.95 -35.13
C GLY A 74 5.74 -25.97 -34.10
N SER A 75 6.44 -25.55 -33.05
CA SER A 75 6.68 -26.42 -31.89
C SER A 75 5.34 -26.82 -31.28
N ALA A 76 5.22 -28.07 -30.84
CA ALA A 76 4.07 -28.51 -30.07
C ALA A 76 4.03 -27.76 -28.73
N PRO A 77 2.84 -27.51 -28.15
CA PRO A 77 2.77 -26.76 -26.90
C PRO A 77 3.36 -27.52 -25.70
N CYS A 78 3.28 -28.85 -25.68
CA CYS A 78 3.82 -29.71 -24.61
C CYS A 78 4.44 -30.99 -25.19
N ALA A 79 5.18 -31.75 -24.38
CA ALA A 79 5.82 -33.00 -24.82
C ALA A 79 4.80 -34.08 -25.21
N ALA A 80 3.65 -34.13 -24.51
CA ALA A 80 2.57 -35.07 -24.84
C ALA A 80 1.98 -34.83 -26.24
N ALA A 81 1.83 -33.56 -26.63
CA ALA A 81 1.43 -33.19 -27.98
C ALA A 81 2.54 -33.51 -29.01
N ALA A 82 3.81 -33.27 -28.68
CA ALA A 82 4.95 -33.62 -29.53
C ALA A 82 5.01 -35.12 -29.86
N VAL A 83 4.70 -35.98 -28.88
CA VAL A 83 4.58 -37.43 -29.06
C VAL A 83 3.51 -37.79 -30.09
N LEU A 84 2.32 -37.17 -30.03
CA LEU A 84 1.26 -37.42 -31.02
C LEU A 84 1.62 -36.91 -32.41
N HIS A 85 2.26 -35.74 -32.51
CA HIS A 85 2.80 -35.25 -33.77
C HIS A 85 3.84 -36.23 -34.37
N ARG A 86 4.65 -36.90 -33.55
CA ARG A 86 5.66 -37.86 -34.03
C ARG A 86 5.22 -39.33 -34.00
N ALA A 87 3.92 -39.59 -33.93
CA ALA A 87 3.39 -40.95 -33.76
C ALA A 87 3.87 -41.97 -34.80
N GLU A 88 3.86 -41.61 -36.09
CA GLU A 88 4.33 -42.49 -37.16
C GLU A 88 5.83 -42.79 -37.06
N ALA A 89 6.64 -41.79 -36.74
CA ALA A 89 8.09 -41.92 -36.61
C ALA A 89 8.48 -42.77 -35.40
N ILE A 90 7.78 -42.61 -34.27
CA ILE A 90 7.93 -43.44 -33.08
C ILE A 90 7.62 -44.90 -33.44
N ARG A 91 6.46 -45.16 -34.06
CA ARG A 91 6.08 -46.53 -34.46
C ARG A 91 7.09 -47.15 -35.41
N ALA A 92 7.48 -46.43 -36.47
CA ALA A 92 8.45 -46.92 -37.44
C ALA A 92 9.80 -47.29 -36.79
N ARG A 93 10.26 -46.48 -35.83
CA ARG A 93 11.48 -46.76 -35.08
C ARG A 93 11.40 -48.07 -34.30
N PHE A 94 10.28 -48.33 -33.64
CA PHE A 94 10.14 -49.48 -32.75
C PHE A 94 9.53 -50.73 -33.41
N ALA A 95 8.92 -50.64 -34.59
CA ALA A 95 8.30 -51.77 -35.29
C ALA A 95 9.31 -52.85 -35.74
N GLY A 96 10.57 -52.48 -35.98
CA GLY A 96 11.58 -53.36 -36.58
C GLY A 96 12.89 -53.56 -35.80
N ASN A 97 13.06 -52.90 -34.65
CA ASN A 97 14.37 -52.88 -33.97
C ASN A 97 14.73 -54.16 -33.20
N GLY A 98 13.85 -55.15 -33.15
CA GLY A 98 14.06 -56.42 -32.43
C GLY A 98 14.21 -56.28 -30.92
N ALA A 99 14.05 -55.08 -30.36
CA ALA A 99 14.26 -54.82 -28.95
C ALA A 99 13.11 -55.41 -28.12
N GLU A 100 13.45 -56.31 -27.20
CA GLU A 100 12.50 -56.84 -26.21
C GLU A 100 12.20 -55.82 -25.11
N VAL A 101 13.15 -54.89 -24.87
CA VAL A 101 13.03 -53.82 -23.86
C VAL A 101 13.09 -52.45 -24.53
N VAL A 102 12.14 -51.59 -24.19
CA VAL A 102 12.05 -50.19 -24.62
C VAL A 102 12.19 -49.30 -23.41
N TRP A 103 13.06 -48.30 -23.48
CA TRP A 103 13.22 -47.30 -22.43
C TRP A 103 12.53 -45.99 -22.81
N LEU A 104 11.76 -45.46 -21.87
CA LEU A 104 11.19 -44.13 -21.93
C LEU A 104 11.94 -43.25 -20.93
N VAL A 105 12.53 -42.18 -21.43
CA VAL A 105 13.44 -41.33 -20.66
C VAL A 105 12.81 -39.96 -20.46
N ALA A 106 12.74 -39.46 -19.23
CA ALA A 106 12.26 -38.11 -18.92
C ALA A 106 13.24 -37.39 -17.99
N HIS A 107 13.01 -36.11 -17.71
CA HIS A 107 13.80 -35.40 -16.69
C HIS A 107 13.51 -35.93 -15.26
N ARG A 108 14.37 -35.57 -14.30
CA ARG A 108 14.42 -36.15 -12.94
C ARG A 108 13.16 -35.87 -12.13
N ASP A 109 12.56 -34.73 -12.38
CA ASP A 109 11.39 -34.24 -11.67
C ASP A 109 10.22 -34.08 -12.66
N PRO A 110 9.85 -35.16 -13.38
CA PRO A 110 8.86 -35.16 -14.46
C PRO A 110 7.57 -34.53 -13.99
N ASP A 111 7.15 -33.50 -14.71
CA ASP A 111 5.84 -32.88 -14.55
C ASP A 111 4.76 -33.71 -15.26
N PHE A 112 3.54 -33.15 -15.28
CA PHE A 112 2.38 -33.87 -15.81
C PHE A 112 2.53 -34.23 -17.29
N ASP A 113 3.04 -33.34 -18.14
CA ASP A 113 3.13 -33.60 -19.57
C ASP A 113 4.30 -34.52 -19.92
N ALA A 114 5.42 -34.50 -19.18
CA ALA A 114 6.47 -35.50 -19.31
C ALA A 114 5.94 -36.93 -19.02
N PHE A 115 5.20 -37.09 -17.92
CA PHE A 115 4.54 -38.35 -17.58
C PHE A 115 3.49 -38.78 -18.63
N ALA A 116 2.66 -37.84 -19.09
CA ALA A 116 1.68 -38.10 -20.13
C ALA A 116 2.34 -38.47 -21.48
N ALA A 117 3.46 -37.83 -21.82
CA ALA A 117 4.24 -38.11 -23.02
C ALA A 117 4.80 -39.53 -23.01
N MET A 118 5.38 -39.97 -21.88
CA MET A 118 5.84 -41.36 -21.72
C MET A 118 4.69 -42.36 -21.90
N TYR A 119 3.54 -42.11 -21.27
CA TYR A 119 2.38 -42.99 -21.38
C TYR A 119 1.83 -43.06 -22.81
N LEU A 120 1.70 -41.92 -23.50
CA LEU A 120 1.25 -41.87 -24.90
C LEU A 120 2.25 -42.54 -25.84
N ALA A 121 3.55 -42.36 -25.62
CA ALA A 121 4.59 -43.01 -26.42
C ALA A 121 4.55 -44.53 -26.25
N ARG A 122 4.40 -45.01 -25.01
CA ARG A 122 4.18 -46.44 -24.74
C ARG A 122 2.98 -46.96 -25.51
N TRP A 123 1.82 -46.30 -25.38
CA TRP A 123 0.60 -46.70 -26.07
C TRP A 123 0.80 -46.76 -27.60
N LEU A 124 1.46 -45.76 -28.20
CA LEU A 124 1.75 -45.75 -29.63
C LEU A 124 2.65 -46.90 -30.07
N ILE A 125 3.60 -47.33 -29.24
CA ILE A 125 4.52 -48.44 -29.52
C ILE A 125 3.82 -49.80 -29.38
N GLU A 126 2.86 -49.92 -28.46
CA GLU A 126 2.07 -51.14 -28.25
C GLU A 126 0.92 -51.29 -29.26
N GLU A 127 0.41 -50.18 -29.81
CA GLU A 127 -0.70 -50.17 -30.76
C GLU A 127 -0.21 -50.49 -32.19
N ASP A 128 -0.87 -51.42 -32.86
CA ASP A 128 -0.51 -51.82 -34.23
C ASP A 128 -1.25 -51.02 -35.31
N GLU A 129 -2.40 -50.44 -34.97
CA GLU A 129 -3.26 -49.77 -35.95
C GLU A 129 -2.68 -48.42 -36.37
N GLN A 130 -2.49 -48.24 -37.68
CA GLN A 130 -2.06 -46.97 -38.26
C GLN A 130 -3.24 -46.00 -38.34
N LEU A 131 -2.99 -44.77 -37.89
CA LEU A 131 -3.93 -43.66 -37.96
C LEU A 131 -3.42 -42.59 -38.89
N ASP A 132 -4.34 -42.02 -39.64
CA ASP A 132 -4.11 -40.77 -40.36
C ASP A 132 -4.25 -39.57 -39.39
N TRP A 133 -3.23 -39.37 -38.55
CA TRP A 133 -3.15 -38.22 -37.63
C TRP A 133 -3.29 -36.89 -38.39
N ARG A 134 -2.81 -36.85 -39.63
CA ARG A 134 -2.85 -35.68 -40.50
C ARG A 134 -4.28 -35.29 -40.86
N ALA A 135 -5.17 -36.24 -41.12
CA ALA A 135 -6.60 -35.99 -41.33
C ALA A 135 -7.28 -35.29 -40.14
N HIS A 136 -6.68 -35.38 -38.95
CA HIS A 136 -7.17 -34.78 -37.71
C HIS A 136 -6.45 -33.47 -37.35
N GLY A 137 -5.61 -32.93 -38.24
CA GLY A 137 -4.89 -31.68 -38.02
C GLY A 137 -3.64 -31.82 -37.15
N ILE A 138 -3.10 -33.03 -37.03
CA ILE A 138 -1.85 -33.35 -36.30
C ILE A 138 -0.78 -33.71 -37.35
N ASP A 139 0.05 -32.74 -37.75
CA ASP A 139 1.08 -32.90 -38.79
C ASP A 139 2.40 -33.45 -38.20
N ALA A 140 3.04 -34.38 -38.89
CA ALA A 140 4.31 -34.96 -38.45
C ALA A 140 5.46 -33.95 -38.34
N ARG A 141 5.38 -32.81 -39.04
CA ARG A 141 6.39 -31.74 -39.01
C ARG A 141 6.25 -30.80 -37.82
N GLY A 142 5.12 -30.85 -37.11
CA GLY A 142 4.82 -29.98 -35.97
C GLY A 142 3.42 -29.39 -36.02
N TRP A 143 3.21 -28.32 -35.25
CA TRP A 143 1.92 -27.69 -35.02
C TRP A 143 1.56 -26.63 -36.08
N TYR A 144 1.37 -27.10 -37.31
CA TYR A 144 1.08 -26.29 -38.50
C TYR A 144 -0.29 -26.60 -39.10
N ASP A 145 -0.85 -25.62 -39.82
CA ASP A 145 -1.95 -25.92 -40.74
C ASP A 145 -1.47 -26.83 -41.86
N VAL A 146 -2.35 -27.74 -42.28
CA VAL A 146 -2.00 -28.82 -43.20
C VAL A 146 -2.74 -28.62 -44.51
N GLU A 147 -2.04 -28.73 -45.63
CA GLU A 147 -2.70 -28.85 -46.93
C GLU A 147 -3.18 -30.30 -47.10
N GLY A 148 -4.49 -30.50 -47.27
CA GLY A 148 -5.12 -31.79 -47.56
C GLY A 148 -5.71 -31.83 -48.97
N GLU A 149 -6.08 -33.03 -49.44
CA GLU A 149 -6.66 -33.25 -50.77
C GLU A 149 -7.96 -32.46 -51.01
N HIS A 150 -8.68 -32.11 -49.94
CA HIS A 150 -9.92 -31.35 -49.97
C HIS A 150 -9.78 -29.91 -49.44
N GLY A 151 -8.56 -29.39 -49.41
CA GLY A 151 -8.25 -28.04 -48.96
C GLY A 151 -7.47 -28.00 -47.64
N ARG A 152 -7.38 -26.81 -47.05
CA ARG A 152 -6.60 -26.56 -45.82
C ARG A 152 -7.28 -27.19 -44.61
N ILE A 153 -6.68 -28.23 -44.06
CA ILE A 153 -7.04 -28.81 -42.76
C ILE A 153 -6.42 -27.90 -41.70
N ARG A 154 -7.26 -27.26 -40.90
CA ARG A 154 -6.79 -26.44 -39.78
C ARG A 154 -6.07 -27.32 -38.76
N ARG A 155 -4.95 -26.85 -38.26
CA ARG A 155 -4.25 -27.48 -37.13
C ARG A 155 -5.20 -27.68 -35.96
N ILE A 156 -4.97 -28.73 -35.20
CA ILE A 156 -5.69 -28.95 -33.94
C ILE A 156 -5.46 -27.78 -32.98
N ASP A 157 -6.47 -27.40 -32.22
CA ASP A 157 -6.28 -26.50 -31.07
C ASP A 157 -6.02 -27.36 -29.83
N TRP A 158 -4.76 -27.47 -29.42
CA TRP A 158 -4.37 -28.27 -28.25
C TRP A 158 -4.96 -27.73 -26.94
N PHE A 159 -5.35 -26.45 -26.87
CA PHE A 159 -5.96 -25.88 -25.67
C PHE A 159 -7.49 -26.08 -25.62
N SER A 160 -8.09 -26.50 -26.72
CA SER A 160 -9.52 -26.84 -26.81
C SER A 160 -9.75 -27.91 -27.89
N PRO A 161 -9.24 -29.15 -27.68
CA PRO A 161 -9.28 -30.17 -28.71
C PRO A 161 -10.72 -30.61 -28.99
N LEU A 162 -11.21 -30.33 -30.20
CA LEU A 162 -12.52 -30.77 -30.67
C LEU A 162 -12.49 -32.25 -31.07
N VAL A 163 -12.58 -33.11 -30.07
CA VAL A 163 -12.42 -34.56 -30.25
C VAL A 163 -13.64 -35.23 -30.89
N GLY A 164 -14.86 -34.84 -30.54
CA GLY A 164 -16.08 -35.55 -30.94
C GLY A 164 -16.28 -35.74 -32.46
N ALA A 165 -16.37 -34.65 -33.23
CA ALA A 165 -16.68 -34.73 -34.66
C ALA A 165 -15.46 -35.09 -35.54
N ARG A 166 -14.25 -34.98 -35.00
CA ARG A 166 -13.02 -35.09 -35.80
C ARG A 166 -12.21 -36.33 -35.50
N CYS A 167 -12.20 -36.85 -34.27
CA CYS A 167 -11.37 -38.00 -33.89
C CYS A 167 -12.26 -39.18 -33.49
N PRO A 168 -11.97 -40.41 -33.94
CA PRO A 168 -12.66 -41.59 -33.45
C PRO A 168 -12.54 -41.72 -31.92
N PRO A 169 -13.59 -42.17 -31.20
CA PRO A 169 -13.56 -42.29 -29.74
C PRO A 169 -12.35 -43.06 -29.19
N ARG A 170 -11.90 -44.09 -29.93
CA ARG A 170 -10.74 -44.91 -29.59
C ARG A 170 -9.43 -44.12 -29.44
N PHE A 171 -9.31 -42.98 -30.11
CA PHE A 171 -8.10 -42.13 -30.11
C PHE A 171 -8.35 -40.75 -29.53
N GLY A 172 -9.62 -40.37 -29.43
CA GLY A 172 -10.04 -39.12 -28.85
C GLY A 172 -9.51 -38.87 -27.44
N TRP A 173 -9.45 -39.92 -26.62
CA TRP A 173 -8.88 -39.82 -25.26
C TRP A 173 -7.41 -39.37 -25.27
N ALA A 174 -6.60 -39.82 -26.25
CA ALA A 174 -5.18 -39.49 -26.31
C ALA A 174 -5.00 -38.01 -26.67
N VAL A 175 -5.82 -37.52 -27.60
CA VAL A 175 -5.88 -36.11 -27.99
C VAL A 175 -6.36 -35.24 -26.83
N GLN A 176 -7.37 -35.67 -26.07
CA GLN A 176 -7.83 -34.98 -24.85
C GLN A 176 -6.74 -34.94 -23.77
N LEU A 177 -6.04 -36.06 -23.54
CA LEU A 177 -4.97 -36.11 -22.55
C LEU A 177 -3.80 -35.20 -22.93
N ALA A 178 -3.37 -35.21 -24.19
CA ALA A 178 -2.33 -34.31 -24.68
C ALA A 178 -2.78 -32.83 -24.64
N GLY A 179 -4.04 -32.54 -24.96
CA GLY A 179 -4.58 -31.19 -24.83
C GLY A 179 -4.68 -30.71 -23.38
N TYR A 180 -5.07 -31.59 -22.47
CA TYR A 180 -5.04 -31.30 -21.03
C TYR A 180 -3.61 -31.03 -20.54
N ALA A 181 -2.65 -31.86 -20.95
CA ALA A 181 -1.24 -31.67 -20.65
C ALA A 181 -0.73 -30.32 -21.17
N ALA A 182 -1.14 -29.91 -22.38
CA ALA A 182 -0.83 -28.58 -22.92
C ALA A 182 -1.44 -27.44 -22.09
N CYS A 183 -2.66 -27.62 -21.57
CA CYS A 183 -3.25 -26.65 -20.65
C CYS A 183 -2.47 -26.55 -19.33
N VAL A 184 -2.04 -27.67 -18.74
CA VAL A 184 -1.25 -27.67 -17.50
C VAL A 184 0.10 -26.97 -17.71
N ASP A 185 0.82 -27.34 -18.76
CA ASP A 185 2.14 -26.79 -19.08
C ASP A 185 2.10 -25.28 -19.38
N HIS A 186 1.07 -24.81 -20.11
CA HIS A 186 0.88 -23.39 -20.39
C HIS A 186 0.10 -22.64 -19.30
N ALA A 187 -0.11 -23.27 -18.13
CA ALA A 187 -0.92 -22.78 -17.01
C ALA A 187 -2.29 -22.20 -17.42
N ARG A 188 -2.91 -22.76 -18.45
CA ARG A 188 -4.25 -22.38 -18.89
C ARG A 188 -5.27 -22.79 -17.84
N ARG A 189 -6.33 -21.98 -17.71
CA ARG A 189 -7.45 -22.30 -16.81
C ARG A 189 -8.05 -23.67 -17.17
N ILE A 190 -8.14 -24.53 -16.16
CA ILE A 190 -8.88 -25.79 -16.18
C ILE A 190 -10.12 -25.58 -15.30
N TYR A 191 -11.30 -25.95 -15.80
CA TYR A 191 -12.58 -25.63 -15.14
C TYR A 191 -13.00 -26.66 -14.08
N CYS A 192 -12.32 -27.81 -13.99
CA CYS A 192 -12.55 -28.76 -12.90
C CYS A 192 -12.07 -28.19 -11.55
N ALA A 193 -12.61 -28.69 -10.45
CA ALA A 193 -12.15 -28.30 -9.12
C ALA A 193 -10.65 -28.59 -8.96
N ARG A 194 -9.90 -27.61 -8.44
CA ARG A 194 -8.43 -27.66 -8.37
C ARG A 194 -7.88 -28.85 -7.56
N ASN A 195 -8.64 -29.32 -6.58
CA ASN A 195 -8.33 -30.49 -5.74
C ASN A 195 -8.75 -31.83 -6.38
N GLU A 196 -9.34 -31.80 -7.58
CA GLU A 196 -9.78 -32.99 -8.32
C GLU A 196 -9.19 -33.06 -9.75
N ALA A 197 -8.42 -32.03 -10.13
CA ALA A 197 -7.71 -31.97 -11.40
C ALA A 197 -6.67 -33.10 -11.51
N LEU A 198 -6.48 -33.64 -12.72
CA LEU A 198 -5.57 -34.77 -12.96
C LEU A 198 -4.14 -34.50 -12.50
N HIS A 199 -3.58 -33.32 -12.81
CA HIS A 199 -2.23 -32.98 -12.37
C HIS A 199 -2.12 -32.90 -10.84
N SER A 200 -3.13 -32.37 -10.15
CA SER A 200 -3.20 -32.37 -8.69
C SER A 200 -3.20 -33.78 -8.12
N VAL A 201 -3.99 -34.70 -8.70
CA VAL A 201 -4.04 -36.11 -8.27
C VAL A 201 -2.71 -36.83 -8.52
N LEU A 202 -2.06 -36.56 -9.66
CA LEU A 202 -0.72 -37.09 -9.97
C LEU A 202 0.31 -36.63 -8.93
N TYR A 203 0.37 -35.33 -8.62
CA TYR A 203 1.30 -34.79 -7.64
C TYR A 203 1.01 -35.28 -6.21
N ALA A 204 -0.27 -35.43 -5.84
CA ALA A 204 -0.64 -36.06 -4.57
C ALA A 204 -0.19 -37.53 -4.50
N ALA A 205 -0.30 -38.28 -5.60
CA ALA A 205 0.21 -39.65 -5.70
C ALA A 205 1.73 -39.72 -5.51
N LEU A 206 2.49 -38.82 -6.15
CA LEU A 206 3.94 -38.72 -5.99
C LEU A 206 4.33 -38.37 -4.55
N SER A 207 3.65 -37.37 -3.95
CA SER A 207 3.87 -36.96 -2.56
C SER A 207 3.56 -38.08 -1.55
N ARG A 208 2.58 -38.94 -1.86
CA ARG A 208 2.26 -40.15 -1.10
C ARG A 208 3.25 -41.30 -1.30
N GLY A 209 4.27 -41.12 -2.14
CA GLY A 209 5.31 -42.12 -2.37
C GLY A 209 4.90 -43.25 -3.31
N ARG A 210 3.94 -43.01 -4.22
CA ARG A 210 3.69 -44.00 -5.28
C ARG A 210 4.97 -44.18 -6.12
N PRO A 211 5.30 -45.42 -6.54
CA PRO A 211 6.59 -45.74 -7.15
C PRO A 211 6.64 -45.36 -8.64
N TYR A 212 6.18 -44.16 -9.00
CA TYR A 212 6.14 -43.71 -10.40
C TYR A 212 7.54 -43.43 -10.97
N TYR A 213 8.50 -43.17 -10.08
CA TYR A 213 9.93 -43.10 -10.39
C TYR A 213 10.62 -44.46 -10.54
N ALA A 214 9.93 -45.57 -10.22
CA ALA A 214 10.52 -46.88 -10.41
C ALA A 214 10.60 -47.20 -11.90
N ASP A 215 11.68 -47.87 -12.29
CA ASP A 215 11.99 -48.21 -13.68
C ASP A 215 10.92 -49.06 -14.37
N GLU A 216 9.92 -49.58 -13.67
CA GLU A 216 8.86 -50.45 -14.22
C GLU A 216 7.49 -49.76 -14.33
N ASN A 217 7.30 -48.56 -13.77
CA ASN A 217 5.97 -47.98 -13.61
C ASN A 217 5.68 -46.83 -14.56
N GLY A 218 6.36 -45.68 -14.41
CA GLY A 218 6.08 -44.48 -15.20
C GLY A 218 4.63 -44.00 -15.08
N ALA A 219 4.04 -44.13 -13.89
CA ALA A 219 2.64 -43.78 -13.59
C ALA A 219 1.58 -44.53 -14.42
N LEU A 220 1.86 -45.76 -14.87
CA LEU A 220 0.97 -46.54 -15.73
C LEU A 220 -0.43 -46.76 -15.13
N GLU A 221 -0.51 -47.06 -13.83
CA GLU A 221 -1.79 -47.24 -13.12
C GLU A 221 -2.68 -45.99 -13.22
N PHE A 222 -2.08 -44.80 -13.03
CA PHE A 222 -2.78 -43.52 -13.12
C PHE A 222 -3.34 -43.28 -14.51
N PHE A 223 -2.49 -43.36 -15.54
CA PHE A 223 -2.96 -43.05 -16.89
C PHE A 223 -3.86 -44.13 -17.50
N ASN A 224 -3.78 -45.39 -17.04
CA ASN A 224 -4.76 -46.42 -17.41
C ASN A 224 -6.16 -46.09 -16.87
N GLU A 225 -6.26 -45.68 -15.61
CA GLU A 225 -7.53 -45.23 -15.03
C GLU A 225 -8.03 -43.98 -15.74
N VAL A 226 -7.18 -42.97 -15.97
CA VAL A 226 -7.54 -41.76 -16.74
C VAL A 226 -8.06 -42.13 -18.12
N ARG A 227 -7.32 -42.97 -18.87
CA ARG A 227 -7.72 -43.42 -20.20
C ARG A 227 -9.09 -44.09 -20.19
N ALA A 228 -9.36 -44.98 -19.24
CA ALA A 228 -10.65 -45.66 -19.13
C ALA A 228 -11.79 -44.63 -18.98
N ARG A 229 -11.62 -43.64 -18.10
CA ARG A 229 -12.62 -42.58 -17.88
C ARG A 229 -12.81 -41.67 -19.09
N LEU A 230 -11.74 -41.33 -19.80
CA LEU A 230 -11.81 -40.54 -21.03
C LEU A 230 -12.52 -41.30 -22.17
N ILE A 231 -12.29 -42.60 -22.29
CA ILE A 231 -13.01 -43.47 -23.24
C ILE A 231 -14.51 -43.53 -22.91
N ASP A 232 -14.87 -43.52 -21.62
CA ASP A 232 -16.25 -43.46 -21.14
C ASP A 232 -16.89 -42.06 -21.34
N GLY A 233 -16.15 -41.10 -21.89
CA GLY A 233 -16.65 -39.79 -22.29
C GLY A 233 -16.36 -38.65 -21.33
N ALA A 234 -15.58 -38.87 -20.26
CA ALA A 234 -15.12 -37.78 -19.41
C ALA A 234 -14.21 -36.81 -20.20
N ASN A 235 -14.32 -35.52 -19.92
CA ASN A 235 -13.49 -34.47 -20.51
C ASN A 235 -12.60 -33.85 -19.43
N PRO A 236 -11.27 -34.01 -19.51
CA PRO A 236 -10.37 -33.60 -18.43
C PRO A 236 -10.30 -32.08 -18.24
N HIS A 237 -10.78 -31.28 -19.19
CA HIS A 237 -10.80 -29.82 -19.08
C HIS A 237 -11.92 -29.29 -18.18
N TYR A 238 -12.98 -30.09 -17.97
CA TYR A 238 -14.20 -29.67 -17.26
C TYR A 238 -14.61 -30.64 -16.15
N ASP A 239 -14.36 -31.94 -16.35
CA ASP A 239 -14.80 -33.00 -15.46
C ASP A 239 -13.70 -33.39 -14.48
N SER A 240 -14.11 -33.74 -13.26
CA SER A 240 -13.27 -34.39 -12.27
C SER A 240 -13.11 -35.87 -12.60
N VAL A 241 -12.27 -36.16 -13.60
CA VAL A 241 -12.09 -37.48 -14.23
C VAL A 241 -11.94 -38.63 -13.23
N LEU A 242 -11.23 -38.39 -12.13
CA LEU A 242 -10.92 -39.40 -11.12
C LEU A 242 -11.79 -39.32 -9.86
N ALA A 243 -12.77 -38.42 -9.76
CA ALA A 243 -13.52 -38.17 -8.50
C ALA A 243 -14.14 -39.44 -7.89
N ASN A 244 -14.57 -40.38 -8.73
CA ASN A 244 -15.18 -41.64 -8.32
C ASN A 244 -14.23 -42.85 -8.49
N SER A 245 -12.92 -42.61 -8.60
CA SER A 245 -11.94 -43.68 -8.72
C SER A 245 -11.58 -44.24 -7.34
N PRO A 246 -11.88 -45.51 -7.04
CA PRO A 246 -11.48 -46.11 -5.77
C PRO A 246 -9.95 -46.23 -5.65
N ALA A 247 -9.24 -46.35 -6.78
CA ALA A 247 -7.79 -46.44 -6.82
C ALA A 247 -7.10 -45.16 -6.35
N PHE A 248 -7.73 -43.99 -6.58
CA PHE A 248 -7.18 -42.66 -6.26
C PHE A 248 -7.94 -41.93 -5.14
N ALA A 249 -8.85 -42.62 -4.45
CA ALA A 249 -9.55 -42.06 -3.30
C ALA A 249 -8.61 -41.54 -2.18
N PRO A 250 -7.46 -42.19 -1.87
CA PRO A 250 -6.52 -41.65 -0.88
C PRO A 250 -5.89 -40.32 -1.29
N GLU A 251 -5.53 -40.15 -2.56
CA GLU A 251 -4.98 -38.91 -3.12
C GLU A 251 -6.03 -37.80 -3.12
N LEU A 252 -7.26 -38.08 -3.53
CA LEU A 252 -8.37 -37.13 -3.48
C LEU A 252 -8.68 -36.68 -2.04
N ALA A 253 -8.68 -37.61 -1.09
CA ALA A 253 -8.86 -37.29 0.31
C ALA A 253 -7.71 -36.44 0.87
N MET A 254 -6.47 -36.61 0.37
CA MET A 254 -5.34 -35.74 0.69
C MET A 254 -5.56 -34.34 0.13
N LEU A 255 -5.88 -34.21 -1.16
CA LEU A 255 -6.12 -32.91 -1.81
C LEU A 255 -7.29 -32.14 -1.19
N ALA A 256 -8.30 -32.83 -0.67
CA ALA A 256 -9.38 -32.17 0.08
C ALA A 256 -8.85 -31.44 1.33
N ARG A 257 -7.84 -31.99 2.02
CA ARG A 257 -7.18 -31.34 3.18
C ARG A 257 -6.20 -30.25 2.75
N GLU A 258 -5.61 -30.35 1.57
CA GLU A 258 -4.73 -29.30 1.03
C GLU A 258 -5.45 -27.94 0.89
N ASN A 259 -6.80 -27.91 0.77
CA ASN A 259 -7.55 -26.65 0.82
C ASN A 259 -7.33 -25.90 2.14
N GLU A 260 -7.33 -26.60 3.28
CA GLU A 260 -7.06 -25.97 4.56
C GLU A 260 -5.62 -25.49 4.65
N HIS A 261 -4.67 -26.24 4.08
CA HIS A 261 -3.26 -25.84 4.02
C HIS A 261 -3.07 -24.59 3.19
N TYR A 262 -3.75 -24.52 2.04
CA TYR A 262 -3.74 -23.36 1.15
C TYR A 262 -4.29 -22.10 1.84
N GLU A 263 -5.43 -22.20 2.53
CA GLU A 263 -5.99 -21.05 3.25
C GLU A 263 -5.06 -20.59 4.39
N ARG A 264 -4.40 -21.51 5.09
CA ARG A 264 -3.38 -21.17 6.11
C ARG A 264 -2.16 -20.48 5.50
N ASP A 265 -1.67 -21.01 4.38
CA ASP A 265 -0.56 -20.43 3.62
C ASP A 265 -0.87 -19.02 3.15
N LEU A 266 -2.07 -18.81 2.61
CA LEU A 266 -2.51 -17.50 2.16
C LEU A 266 -2.66 -16.51 3.33
N ALA A 267 -3.19 -16.95 4.48
CA ALA A 267 -3.34 -16.11 5.66
C ALA A 267 -2.00 -15.63 6.24
N ARG A 268 -0.92 -16.38 6.06
CA ARG A 268 0.44 -16.02 6.50
C ARG A 268 1.32 -15.45 5.39
N ALA A 269 0.87 -15.48 4.14
CA ALA A 269 1.56 -14.87 3.02
C ALA A 269 1.43 -13.34 3.05
N ARG A 270 2.36 -12.65 2.40
CA ARG A 270 2.13 -11.26 2.01
C ARG A 270 1.47 -11.25 0.65
N THR A 271 0.35 -10.54 0.53
CA THR A 271 -0.26 -10.21 -0.75
C THR A 271 -0.10 -8.72 -1.04
N GLY A 272 -0.11 -8.35 -2.32
CA GLY A 272 0.00 -6.96 -2.74
C GLY A 272 -0.09 -6.80 -4.25
N ILE A 273 -0.22 -5.56 -4.71
CA ILE A 273 -0.17 -5.22 -6.13
C ILE A 273 1.28 -4.98 -6.53
N VAL A 274 1.72 -5.69 -7.57
CA VAL A 274 3.05 -5.55 -8.17
C VAL A 274 2.93 -5.04 -9.62
N PHE A 275 3.92 -4.27 -10.07
CA PHE A 275 3.95 -3.68 -11.41
C PHE A 275 4.97 -4.42 -12.26
N VAL A 276 4.46 -5.32 -13.10
CA VAL A 276 5.28 -6.21 -13.93
C VAL A 276 5.48 -5.60 -15.32
N PRO A 277 6.73 -5.56 -15.83
CA PRO A 277 7.02 -5.09 -17.18
C PRO A 277 6.24 -5.83 -18.27
N VAL A 278 5.71 -5.06 -19.22
CA VAL A 278 5.14 -5.55 -20.48
C VAL A 278 6.24 -5.53 -21.55
N GLY A 279 6.56 -6.71 -22.03
CA GLY A 279 7.52 -6.98 -23.07
C GLY A 279 7.10 -6.44 -24.43
N PRO A 280 8.09 -6.14 -25.30
CA PRO A 280 7.83 -5.64 -26.64
C PRO A 280 7.05 -6.67 -27.48
N PRO A 281 6.43 -6.25 -28.59
CA PRO A 281 5.70 -7.17 -29.48
C PRO A 281 6.54 -8.36 -29.97
N ASP A 282 7.85 -8.16 -30.17
CA ASP A 282 8.82 -9.22 -30.48
C ASP A 282 9.79 -9.40 -29.29
N PHE A 283 9.27 -10.02 -28.23
CA PHE A 283 10.02 -10.27 -27.00
C PHE A 283 11.27 -11.12 -27.28
N ALA A 284 11.15 -12.18 -28.08
CA ALA A 284 12.27 -13.09 -28.38
C ALA A 284 13.45 -12.35 -29.02
N ALA A 285 13.20 -11.47 -30.01
CA ALA A 285 14.28 -10.71 -30.62
C ALA A 285 14.90 -9.68 -29.66
N ALA A 286 14.08 -9.00 -28.85
CA ALA A 286 14.57 -8.05 -27.84
C ALA A 286 15.40 -8.76 -26.75
N TYR A 287 14.94 -9.93 -26.31
CA TYR A 287 15.64 -10.78 -25.36
C TYR A 287 16.98 -11.26 -25.92
N ALA A 288 17.02 -11.75 -27.16
CA ALA A 288 18.25 -12.19 -27.81
C ALA A 288 19.28 -11.05 -27.92
N ARG A 289 18.84 -9.84 -28.30
CA ARG A 289 19.72 -8.65 -28.31
C ARG A 289 20.25 -8.33 -26.92
N THR A 290 19.38 -8.36 -25.91
CA THR A 290 19.77 -8.06 -24.53
C THR A 290 20.78 -9.08 -24.00
N CYS A 291 20.59 -10.37 -24.32
CA CYS A 291 21.51 -11.44 -23.92
C CYS A 291 22.85 -11.44 -24.67
N ALA A 292 22.95 -10.73 -25.80
CA ALA A 292 24.21 -10.60 -26.54
C ALA A 292 25.18 -9.58 -25.90
N ALA A 293 24.75 -8.82 -24.89
CA ALA A 293 25.57 -7.83 -24.21
C ALA A 293 25.96 -8.29 -22.78
N PRO A 294 27.13 -7.88 -22.27
CA PRO A 294 27.49 -8.11 -20.86
C PRO A 294 26.50 -7.45 -19.90
N LEU A 295 26.20 -8.10 -18.78
CA LEU A 295 25.42 -7.52 -17.68
C LEU A 295 26.16 -6.29 -17.12
N ARG A 296 25.50 -5.15 -16.97
CA ARG A 296 26.18 -3.94 -16.47
C ARG A 296 26.32 -3.97 -14.94
N ASP A 297 27.36 -3.32 -14.41
CA ASP A 297 27.51 -3.15 -12.96
C ASP A 297 26.51 -2.07 -12.46
N GLU A 298 26.30 -1.97 -11.14
CA GLU A 298 25.40 -0.95 -10.59
C GLU A 298 25.93 0.47 -10.87
N GLY A 299 25.08 1.33 -11.45
CA GLY A 299 25.42 2.72 -11.79
C GLY A 299 25.93 2.94 -13.22
N ASP A 300 26.23 1.88 -13.97
CA ASP A 300 26.73 1.97 -15.34
C ASP A 300 25.59 2.18 -16.35
N GLY A 301 25.15 3.43 -16.48
CA GLY A 301 24.34 3.93 -17.59
C GLY A 301 22.88 3.48 -17.64
N GLU A 302 22.26 3.74 -18.79
CA GLU A 302 20.86 3.45 -19.11
C GLU A 302 20.49 1.96 -18.88
N PRO A 303 19.29 1.64 -18.37
CA PRO A 303 18.83 0.25 -18.20
C PRO A 303 18.86 -0.57 -19.51
N SER A 304 18.75 -1.90 -19.41
CA SER A 304 18.64 -2.77 -20.60
C SER A 304 17.41 -2.43 -21.45
N GLU A 305 17.36 -2.82 -22.73
CA GLU A 305 16.19 -2.59 -23.61
C GLU A 305 14.90 -3.15 -22.98
N LEU A 306 15.00 -4.29 -22.28
CA LEU A 306 13.90 -4.89 -21.53
C LEU A 306 13.66 -4.24 -20.15
N GLY A 307 14.59 -3.42 -19.66
CA GLY A 307 14.46 -2.70 -18.39
C GLY A 307 13.99 -1.24 -18.54
N GLN A 308 14.20 -0.61 -19.70
CA GLN A 308 13.86 0.80 -19.94
C GLN A 308 12.40 0.98 -20.33
N GLY A 309 11.69 1.86 -19.61
CA GLY A 309 10.44 2.48 -20.08
C GLY A 309 9.32 1.50 -20.48
N ALA A 310 9.45 0.23 -20.12
CA ALA A 310 8.43 -0.76 -20.38
C ALA A 310 7.18 -0.32 -19.61
N GLU A 311 6.09 -0.13 -20.35
CA GLU A 311 4.75 -0.13 -19.79
C GLU A 311 4.68 -1.26 -18.76
N ARG A 312 4.19 -0.96 -17.56
CA ARG A 312 4.04 -1.97 -16.52
C ARG A 312 2.58 -2.19 -16.24
N ARG A 313 2.21 -3.45 -16.02
CA ARG A 313 0.86 -3.85 -15.68
C ARG A 313 0.80 -4.19 -14.20
N ALA A 314 -0.18 -3.61 -13.52
CA ALA A 314 -0.55 -4.00 -12.17
C ALA A 314 -1.11 -5.43 -12.18
N VAL A 315 -0.58 -6.31 -11.33
CA VAL A 315 -1.08 -7.67 -11.10
C VAL A 315 -1.05 -8.01 -9.62
N ASP A 316 -1.88 -8.97 -9.19
CA ASP A 316 -1.81 -9.51 -7.83
C ASP A 316 -0.56 -10.35 -7.63
N GLY A 317 0.16 -10.03 -6.56
CA GLY A 317 1.37 -10.71 -6.13
C GLY A 317 1.21 -11.40 -4.78
N VAL A 318 1.86 -12.54 -4.61
CA VAL A 318 1.95 -13.26 -3.33
C VAL A 318 3.40 -13.65 -3.01
N TYR A 319 3.82 -13.40 -1.78
CA TYR A 319 5.12 -13.75 -1.23
C TYR A 319 4.94 -14.74 -0.08
N LEU A 320 5.59 -15.89 -0.17
CA LEU A 320 5.46 -16.95 0.83
C LEU A 320 6.73 -17.77 1.00
N ARG A 321 7.07 -18.07 2.25
CA ARG A 321 8.09 -19.04 2.62
C ARG A 321 7.45 -20.36 3.02
N ASP A 322 8.02 -21.46 2.54
CA ASP A 322 7.71 -22.84 2.94
C ASP A 322 6.22 -23.17 2.88
N PRO A 323 5.55 -23.05 1.72
CA PRO A 323 4.13 -23.41 1.61
C PRO A 323 3.85 -24.81 2.18
N GLU A 324 2.81 -24.91 3.01
CA GLU A 324 2.30 -26.19 3.53
C GLU A 324 1.48 -26.91 2.45
N CYS A 325 0.80 -26.13 1.60
CA CYS A 325 0.02 -26.63 0.49
C CYS A 325 0.94 -27.15 -0.61
N LEU A 326 0.74 -28.42 -0.98
CA LEU A 326 1.52 -29.08 -2.04
C LEU A 326 1.46 -28.33 -3.38
N LEU A 327 0.32 -27.71 -3.68
CA LEU A 327 -0.01 -27.08 -4.96
C LEU A 327 -0.23 -25.57 -4.83
N PHE A 328 0.48 -24.95 -3.88
CA PHE A 328 0.26 -23.55 -3.53
C PHE A 328 0.33 -22.62 -4.76
N LYS A 329 1.36 -22.78 -5.61
CA LYS A 329 1.58 -21.90 -6.77
C LYS A 329 0.44 -22.02 -7.79
N GLU A 330 0.07 -23.24 -8.12
CA GLU A 330 -0.99 -23.56 -9.08
C GLU A 330 -2.33 -23.03 -8.58
N TRP A 331 -2.61 -23.20 -7.29
CA TRP A 331 -3.88 -22.80 -6.69
C TRP A 331 -3.97 -21.29 -6.47
N ALA A 332 -2.84 -20.63 -6.17
CA ALA A 332 -2.77 -19.17 -6.06
C ALA A 332 -3.07 -18.47 -7.39
N ARG A 333 -2.55 -19.00 -8.51
CA ARG A 333 -2.78 -18.44 -9.85
C ARG A 333 -4.25 -18.36 -10.27
N ILE A 334 -5.09 -19.26 -9.76
CA ILE A 334 -6.53 -19.32 -10.08
C ILE A 334 -7.42 -18.79 -8.95
N ASP A 335 -6.84 -18.23 -7.88
CA ASP A 335 -7.59 -17.74 -6.73
C ASP A 335 -8.17 -16.34 -6.96
N GLU A 336 -9.24 -16.29 -7.75
CA GLU A 336 -10.01 -15.08 -8.03
C GLU A 336 -10.67 -14.50 -6.77
N ARG A 337 -10.88 -15.32 -5.73
CA ARG A 337 -11.58 -14.90 -4.51
C ARG A 337 -10.71 -14.04 -3.60
N ASN A 338 -9.45 -14.42 -3.44
CA ASN A 338 -8.55 -13.74 -2.52
C ASN A 338 -7.54 -12.81 -3.21
N SER A 339 -7.47 -12.83 -4.54
CA SER A 339 -6.75 -11.84 -5.33
C SER A 339 -7.55 -10.54 -5.42
N SER A 340 -6.88 -9.40 -5.30
CA SER A 340 -7.54 -8.10 -5.20
C SER A 340 -8.08 -7.58 -6.53
N LEU A 341 -7.45 -7.97 -7.65
CA LEU A 341 -7.91 -7.67 -9.00
C LEU A 341 -8.85 -8.75 -9.54
N GLY A 342 -9.10 -9.82 -8.78
CA GLY A 342 -10.01 -10.91 -9.14
C GLY A 342 -9.50 -11.76 -10.32
N GLN A 343 -8.20 -11.80 -10.56
CA GLN A 343 -7.57 -12.53 -11.67
C GLN A 343 -6.69 -13.70 -11.18
N GLY A 344 -6.66 -13.96 -9.87
CA GLY A 344 -5.68 -14.83 -9.23
C GLY A 344 -4.32 -14.14 -9.06
N PHE A 345 -3.43 -14.77 -8.30
CA PHE A 345 -2.08 -14.25 -8.05
C PHE A 345 -1.19 -14.49 -9.26
N SER A 346 -1.24 -13.59 -10.24
CA SER A 346 -0.42 -13.69 -11.45
C SER A 346 1.07 -13.55 -11.17
N PHE A 347 1.48 -13.04 -10.02
CA PHE A 347 2.87 -13.02 -9.56
C PHE A 347 3.04 -13.80 -8.26
N THR A 348 4.10 -14.61 -8.18
CA THR A 348 4.44 -15.42 -7.01
C THR A 348 5.93 -15.30 -6.71
N CYS A 349 6.29 -15.13 -5.44
CA CYS A 349 7.66 -15.22 -4.95
C CYS A 349 7.66 -16.20 -3.78
N VAL A 350 8.11 -17.43 -4.06
CA VAL A 350 8.09 -18.54 -3.10
C VAL A 350 9.51 -18.93 -2.72
N ALA A 351 9.79 -19.00 -1.43
CA ALA A 351 11.05 -19.53 -0.92
C ALA A 351 10.81 -20.88 -0.26
N TYR A 352 11.65 -21.88 -0.57
CA TYR A 352 11.65 -23.18 0.09
C TYR A 352 12.95 -23.31 0.89
N SER A 353 12.83 -23.24 2.21
CA SER A 353 13.88 -23.61 3.15
C SER A 353 14.10 -25.12 3.05
N ALA A 354 15.35 -25.54 2.83
CA ALA A 354 15.63 -26.96 2.71
C ALA A 354 15.46 -27.69 4.04
N ARG A 355 15.16 -28.98 3.98
CA ARG A 355 15.07 -29.86 5.16
C ARG A 355 16.43 -30.37 5.68
N ASP A 356 17.50 -30.21 4.89
CA ASP A 356 18.81 -30.86 5.13
C ASP A 356 20.01 -29.90 4.94
N ASP A 357 20.05 -28.77 5.66
CA ASP A 357 21.11 -27.73 5.60
C ASP A 357 21.38 -27.12 4.21
N ALA A 358 20.68 -27.54 3.16
CA ALA A 358 20.81 -26.97 1.83
C ALA A 358 20.29 -25.53 1.82
N PRO A 359 20.87 -24.66 0.98
CA PRO A 359 20.43 -23.27 0.90
C PRO A 359 18.96 -23.20 0.45
N PRO A 360 18.24 -22.16 0.88
CA PRO A 360 16.86 -21.95 0.44
C PRO A 360 16.81 -21.77 -1.08
N ALA A 361 15.81 -22.40 -1.70
CA ALA A 361 15.52 -22.23 -3.12
C ALA A 361 14.43 -21.19 -3.32
N TYR A 362 14.68 -20.19 -4.16
CA TYR A 362 13.72 -19.15 -4.48
C TYR A 362 13.16 -19.36 -5.88
N TYR A 363 11.84 -19.24 -6.01
CA TYR A 363 11.12 -19.26 -7.27
C TYR A 363 10.27 -17.99 -7.36
N VAL A 364 10.67 -17.10 -8.26
CA VAL A 364 9.90 -15.91 -8.62
C VAL A 364 9.27 -16.18 -9.97
N SER A 365 7.94 -16.25 -10.04
CA SER A 365 7.26 -16.63 -11.29
C SER A 365 6.00 -15.83 -11.55
N LEU A 366 5.72 -15.64 -12.83
CA LEU A 366 4.48 -15.12 -13.36
C LEU A 366 3.55 -16.27 -13.79
N ASP A 367 2.26 -15.99 -13.85
CA ASP A 367 1.30 -16.80 -14.58
C ASP A 367 1.41 -16.51 -16.08
N PRO A 368 1.80 -17.49 -16.92
CA PRO A 368 2.03 -17.30 -18.35
C PRO A 368 0.75 -17.01 -19.16
N ASP A 369 -0.45 -17.33 -18.67
CA ASP A 369 -1.69 -17.15 -19.43
C ASP A 369 -2.22 -15.70 -19.44
N PRO A 370 -2.64 -15.11 -18.30
CA PRO A 370 -2.97 -13.69 -18.24
C PRO A 370 -1.74 -12.83 -18.53
N GLY A 371 -0.54 -13.36 -18.24
CA GLY A 371 0.78 -12.76 -18.42
C GLY A 371 1.35 -12.76 -19.82
N ARG A 372 0.61 -13.08 -20.89
CA ARG A 372 1.16 -12.97 -22.24
C ARG A 372 1.76 -11.58 -22.45
N ARG A 373 3.06 -11.55 -22.76
CA ARG A 373 3.94 -10.37 -22.86
C ARG A 373 4.51 -9.85 -21.54
N LEU A 374 4.10 -10.28 -20.36
CA LEU A 374 4.80 -9.91 -19.12
C LEU A 374 6.12 -10.67 -18.97
N HIS A 375 7.11 -10.06 -18.30
CA HIS A 375 8.38 -10.72 -18.03
C HIS A 375 9.05 -10.24 -16.74
N LEU A 376 9.93 -11.07 -16.20
CA LEU A 376 10.72 -10.85 -14.99
C LEU A 376 12.19 -10.52 -15.28
N TYR A 377 12.54 -10.20 -16.54
CA TYR A 377 13.93 -9.87 -16.89
C TYR A 377 14.58 -8.82 -15.97
N PRO A 378 13.93 -7.68 -15.62
CA PRO A 378 14.51 -6.71 -14.69
C PRO A 378 14.72 -7.26 -13.27
N VAL A 379 13.87 -8.18 -12.83
CA VAL A 379 14.03 -8.87 -11.54
C VAL A 379 15.25 -9.77 -11.56
N TRP A 380 15.42 -10.59 -12.62
CA TRP A 380 16.64 -11.38 -12.82
C TRP A 380 17.88 -10.48 -12.84
N GLU A 381 17.82 -9.38 -13.59
CA GLU A 381 18.94 -8.45 -13.75
C GLU A 381 19.36 -7.86 -12.39
N ARG A 382 18.38 -7.40 -11.60
CA ARG A 382 18.58 -6.87 -10.24
C ARG A 382 19.21 -7.91 -9.32
N LEU A 383 18.65 -9.12 -9.29
CA LEU A 383 19.14 -10.22 -8.43
C LEU A 383 20.55 -10.64 -8.81
N GLN A 384 20.84 -10.83 -10.10
CA GLN A 384 22.15 -11.26 -10.58
C GLN A 384 23.23 -10.19 -10.32
N ARG A 385 22.93 -8.90 -10.46
CA ARG A 385 23.89 -7.83 -10.11
C ARG A 385 24.22 -7.83 -8.62
N ALA A 386 23.20 -7.94 -7.77
CA ALA A 386 23.38 -8.00 -6.33
C ALA A 386 24.18 -9.26 -5.92
N GLU A 387 23.92 -10.40 -6.58
CA GLU A 387 24.64 -11.66 -6.36
C GLU A 387 26.13 -11.51 -6.68
N ILE A 388 26.46 -10.93 -7.84
CA ILE A 388 27.84 -10.64 -8.25
C ILE A 388 28.53 -9.71 -7.24
N ALA A 389 27.83 -8.68 -6.75
CA ALA A 389 28.38 -7.77 -5.75
C ALA A 389 28.69 -8.49 -4.43
N ALA A 390 27.78 -9.36 -3.96
CA ALA A 390 27.97 -10.16 -2.76
C ALA A 390 29.13 -11.17 -2.89
N LEU A 391 29.22 -11.88 -4.02
CA LEU A 391 30.31 -12.82 -4.30
C LEU A 391 31.69 -12.14 -4.36
N ARG A 392 31.75 -10.94 -4.96
CA ARG A 392 32.97 -10.11 -4.95
C ARG A 392 33.35 -9.70 -3.53
N ALA A 393 32.40 -9.24 -2.73
CA ALA A 393 32.64 -8.83 -1.34
C ALA A 393 33.12 -10.00 -0.46
N ALA A 394 32.64 -11.21 -0.72
CA ALA A 394 33.08 -12.42 -0.02
C ALA A 394 34.48 -12.91 -0.43
N ASN A 395 35.13 -12.31 -1.43
CA ASN A 395 36.33 -12.84 -2.09
C ASN A 395 36.18 -14.32 -2.43
N ALA A 396 34.97 -14.74 -2.83
CA ALA A 396 34.74 -16.11 -3.26
C ALA A 396 35.64 -16.35 -4.46
N ASP A 397 36.73 -17.10 -4.29
CA ASP A 397 37.64 -17.50 -5.36
C ASP A 397 36.85 -18.41 -6.29
N PRO A 398 36.28 -17.88 -7.38
CA PRO A 398 35.47 -18.68 -8.24
C PRO A 398 36.50 -19.39 -9.10
N ARG A 399 36.94 -20.57 -8.63
CA ARG A 399 37.84 -21.48 -9.37
C ARG A 399 37.49 -21.35 -10.83
N ALA A 400 38.47 -21.06 -11.69
CA ALA A 400 38.31 -20.74 -13.11
C ALA A 400 37.43 -21.75 -13.87
N ARG A 401 36.13 -21.64 -13.67
CA ARG A 401 35.09 -22.46 -14.27
C ARG A 401 34.43 -21.58 -15.32
N PRO A 402 34.12 -22.14 -16.49
CA PRO A 402 33.41 -21.39 -17.51
C PRO A 402 32.03 -20.98 -16.97
N PRO A 403 31.47 -19.86 -17.46
CA PRO A 403 30.09 -19.50 -17.18
C PRO A 403 29.14 -20.62 -17.63
N ARG A 404 27.97 -20.69 -17.00
CA ARG A 404 26.88 -21.60 -17.39
C ARG A 404 26.53 -21.37 -18.85
N SER A 405 26.25 -22.46 -19.57
CA SER A 405 25.84 -22.37 -20.98
C SER A 405 24.60 -21.49 -21.14
N GLY A 406 24.65 -20.55 -22.09
CA GLY A 406 23.62 -19.53 -22.32
C GLY A 406 23.86 -18.20 -21.58
N PHE A 407 24.91 -18.09 -20.76
CA PHE A 407 25.28 -16.87 -20.02
C PHE A 407 26.64 -16.31 -20.43
N GLU A 408 27.34 -16.91 -21.39
CA GLU A 408 28.71 -16.56 -21.78
C GLU A 408 28.84 -15.08 -22.15
N ALA A 409 27.96 -14.58 -23.03
CA ALA A 409 27.98 -13.18 -23.47
C ALA A 409 27.65 -12.20 -22.32
N ARG A 410 26.68 -12.55 -21.47
CA ARG A 410 26.27 -11.75 -20.31
C ARG A 410 27.33 -11.70 -19.22
N ALA A 411 28.08 -12.78 -19.06
CA ALA A 411 29.19 -12.84 -18.11
C ALA A 411 30.29 -11.86 -18.49
N GLY A 412 30.58 -11.71 -19.80
CA GLY A 412 31.68 -10.89 -20.29
C GLY A 412 33.00 -11.29 -19.64
N GLY A 413 33.73 -10.32 -19.08
CA GLY A 413 34.97 -10.59 -18.33
C GLY A 413 34.80 -11.29 -16.97
N ARG A 414 33.56 -11.60 -16.55
CA ARG A 414 33.22 -12.15 -15.22
C ARG A 414 32.75 -13.61 -15.28
N GLY A 415 33.25 -14.41 -16.22
CA GLY A 415 32.83 -15.80 -16.44
C GLY A 415 32.69 -16.63 -15.17
N ALA A 416 33.64 -16.48 -14.25
CA ALA A 416 33.69 -17.21 -12.99
C ALA A 416 32.55 -16.86 -12.01
N LEU A 417 31.94 -15.67 -12.10
CA LEU A 417 30.78 -15.25 -11.31
C LEU A 417 29.43 -15.64 -11.94
N PHE A 418 29.48 -16.30 -13.10
CA PHE A 418 28.33 -16.80 -13.85
C PHE A 418 28.35 -18.33 -13.97
N THR A 419 29.08 -19.03 -13.09
CA THR A 419 29.14 -20.50 -13.11
C THR A 419 27.84 -21.13 -12.65
N ASP A 420 27.13 -20.46 -11.73
CA ASP A 420 25.81 -20.84 -11.24
C ASP A 420 24.98 -19.56 -11.04
N PRO A 421 24.59 -18.88 -12.14
CA PRO A 421 23.84 -17.63 -12.05
C PRO A 421 22.39 -17.93 -11.67
N TRP A 422 21.66 -16.89 -11.26
CA TRP A 422 20.21 -16.91 -11.25
C TRP A 422 19.69 -17.34 -12.62
N TYR A 423 18.78 -18.31 -12.66
CA TYR A 423 18.10 -18.70 -13.89
C TYR A 423 17.13 -17.59 -14.28
N ASP A 424 17.14 -17.20 -15.54
CA ASP A 424 16.40 -16.05 -16.11
C ASP A 424 15.07 -16.45 -16.75
N GLY A 425 14.78 -17.74 -16.83
CA GLY A 425 13.59 -18.24 -17.53
C GLY A 425 13.67 -18.11 -19.05
N ALA A 426 14.87 -18.20 -19.65
CA ALA A 426 15.06 -18.11 -21.11
C ALA A 426 14.11 -19.02 -21.91
N SER A 427 13.86 -20.23 -21.42
CA SER A 427 12.94 -21.19 -22.06
C SER A 427 11.45 -20.88 -21.86
N TYR A 428 11.13 -19.87 -21.04
CA TYR A 428 9.77 -19.49 -20.64
C TYR A 428 9.53 -17.98 -20.82
N GLU A 429 10.14 -17.35 -21.83
CA GLU A 429 10.00 -15.90 -22.09
C GLU A 429 10.30 -15.01 -20.86
N CYS A 430 11.22 -15.44 -20.00
CA CYS A 430 11.55 -14.79 -18.73
C CYS A 430 10.36 -14.64 -17.76
N THR A 431 9.39 -15.55 -17.79
CA THR A 431 8.28 -15.56 -16.82
C THR A 431 8.65 -16.21 -15.48
N ILE A 432 9.85 -16.78 -15.35
CA ILE A 432 10.35 -17.40 -14.12
C ILE A 432 11.80 -17.02 -13.86
N VAL A 433 12.13 -16.76 -12.61
CA VAL A 433 13.50 -16.53 -12.11
C VAL A 433 13.72 -17.46 -10.92
N VAL A 434 14.80 -18.24 -10.97
CA VAL A 434 15.12 -19.25 -9.94
C VAL A 434 16.50 -19.01 -9.38
N SER A 435 16.65 -19.19 -8.07
CA SER A 435 17.95 -19.05 -7.38
C SER A 435 19.02 -19.99 -7.94
N PRO A 436 20.31 -19.65 -7.79
CA PRO A 436 21.42 -20.57 -8.05
C PRO A 436 21.26 -21.92 -7.34
N ASN A 437 21.78 -22.99 -7.93
CA ASN A 437 21.72 -24.34 -7.34
C ASN A 437 22.54 -24.44 -6.03
N ALA A 438 23.63 -23.71 -5.95
CA ALA A 438 24.49 -23.62 -4.78
C ALA A 438 23.94 -22.68 -3.69
N GLY A 439 22.75 -22.09 -3.90
CA GLY A 439 22.19 -21.04 -3.06
C GLY A 439 22.67 -19.65 -3.47
N THR A 440 21.94 -18.63 -3.00
CA THR A 440 22.26 -17.22 -3.24
C THR A 440 23.22 -16.67 -2.18
N ALA A 441 24.11 -15.76 -2.59
CA ALA A 441 25.01 -15.01 -1.72
C ALA A 441 24.39 -13.73 -1.11
N LEU A 442 23.12 -13.43 -1.38
CA LEU A 442 22.44 -12.17 -1.02
C LEU A 442 22.14 -11.96 0.47
N GLY A 443 22.87 -12.64 1.36
CA GLY A 443 22.69 -12.59 2.82
C GLY A 443 21.95 -13.80 3.37
N PRO A 444 21.79 -13.87 4.70
CA PRO A 444 21.02 -14.95 5.33
C PRO A 444 19.55 -14.87 4.88
N ALA A 445 18.94 -16.05 4.70
CA ALA A 445 17.52 -16.15 4.40
C ALA A 445 16.68 -15.48 5.50
N GLY A 446 15.60 -14.80 5.10
CA GLY A 446 14.59 -14.36 6.05
C GLY A 446 13.92 -15.56 6.74
N THR A 447 13.30 -15.32 7.89
CA THR A 447 12.62 -16.35 8.68
C THR A 447 11.11 -16.22 8.66
N ARG A 448 10.58 -15.07 8.24
CA ARG A 448 9.13 -14.84 8.23
C ARG A 448 8.46 -15.56 7.07
N ALA A 449 7.25 -16.05 7.32
CA ALA A 449 6.39 -16.67 6.32
C ALA A 449 6.09 -15.73 5.14
N ASP A 450 5.93 -14.44 5.41
CA ASP A 450 5.57 -13.40 4.43
C ASP A 450 6.77 -12.81 3.65
N LEU A 451 7.98 -13.35 3.88
CA LEU A 451 9.24 -12.88 3.30
C LEU A 451 9.56 -11.40 3.54
N LEU A 452 8.97 -10.75 4.55
CA LEU A 452 9.22 -9.32 4.80
C LEU A 452 10.65 -9.03 5.24
N ASP A 453 11.30 -9.96 5.95
CA ASP A 453 12.68 -9.88 6.43
C ASP A 453 13.71 -10.50 5.46
N ASP A 454 13.28 -10.95 4.28
CA ASP A 454 14.12 -11.67 3.34
C ASP A 454 14.81 -10.73 2.31
N PRO A 455 16.15 -10.82 2.13
CA PRO A 455 16.88 -9.91 1.25
C PRO A 455 16.58 -10.13 -0.24
N VAL A 456 16.31 -11.37 -0.68
CA VAL A 456 15.89 -11.66 -2.06
C VAL A 456 14.54 -11.04 -2.30
N ALA A 457 13.56 -11.29 -1.42
CA ALA A 457 12.23 -10.72 -1.55
C ALA A 457 12.24 -9.18 -1.48
N ALA A 458 13.13 -8.59 -0.68
CA ALA A 458 13.31 -7.13 -0.62
C ALA A 458 13.75 -6.55 -1.97
N LEU A 459 14.68 -7.19 -2.69
CA LEU A 459 15.08 -6.77 -4.04
C LEU A 459 13.95 -6.94 -5.06
N VAL A 460 13.18 -8.02 -4.97
CA VAL A 460 12.03 -8.27 -5.84
C VAL A 460 10.93 -7.23 -5.60
N ARG A 461 10.60 -6.91 -4.34
CA ARG A 461 9.67 -5.83 -3.98
C ARG A 461 10.17 -4.46 -4.42
N ALA A 462 11.46 -4.19 -4.27
CA ALA A 462 12.06 -2.95 -4.76
C ALA A 462 11.89 -2.81 -6.28
N GLU A 463 12.05 -3.89 -7.03
CA GLU A 463 11.89 -3.86 -8.49
C GLU A 463 10.42 -3.75 -8.92
N LEU A 464 9.50 -4.46 -8.26
CA LEU A 464 8.12 -4.59 -8.74
C LEU A 464 7.08 -3.75 -7.96
N GLU A 465 7.19 -3.62 -6.65
CA GLU A 465 6.26 -2.81 -5.84
C GLU A 465 6.68 -1.33 -5.82
N SER A 466 7.99 -1.04 -5.75
CA SER A 466 8.44 0.35 -5.64
C SER A 466 8.29 1.15 -6.93
N TRP A 467 8.03 0.50 -8.07
CA TRP A 467 7.72 1.18 -9.34
C TRP A 467 6.48 2.08 -9.25
N ALA A 468 5.55 1.78 -8.33
CA ALA A 468 4.39 2.64 -8.07
C ALA A 468 4.79 4.07 -7.67
N TYR A 469 6.02 4.28 -7.20
CA TYR A 469 6.52 5.54 -6.68
C TYR A 469 7.55 6.13 -7.65
N ALA A 470 7.21 7.27 -8.24
CA ALA A 470 8.08 8.00 -9.17
C ALA A 470 9.15 8.85 -8.44
N GLY A 471 9.04 9.00 -7.12
CA GLY A 471 9.98 9.75 -6.31
C GLY A 471 10.22 9.12 -4.94
N ALA A 472 11.27 9.58 -4.26
CA ALA A 472 11.47 9.25 -2.85
C ALA A 472 10.38 9.90 -2.00
N LEU A 473 10.02 9.23 -0.91
CA LEU A 473 9.17 9.80 0.12
C LEU A 473 9.87 11.02 0.74
N GLN A 474 9.27 12.18 0.61
CA GLN A 474 9.72 13.43 1.21
C GLN A 474 9.05 13.57 2.58
N ARG A 475 9.86 13.82 3.60
CA ARG A 475 9.38 14.06 4.97
C ARG A 475 9.74 15.47 5.37
N HIS A 476 8.75 16.21 5.83
CA HIS A 476 8.88 17.55 6.37
C HIS A 476 8.68 17.44 7.87
N ASP A 477 9.81 17.30 8.58
CA ASP A 477 9.80 17.25 10.04
C ASP A 477 9.64 18.68 10.59
N GLU A 478 8.44 18.96 11.08
CA GLU A 478 8.10 20.19 11.79
C GLU A 478 8.27 19.95 13.30
N PRO A 479 9.27 20.55 13.98
CA PRO A 479 9.48 20.31 15.42
C PRO A 479 8.27 20.77 16.27
N PRO A 480 7.81 20.02 17.31
CA PRO A 480 8.16 18.66 17.68
C PRO A 480 7.01 17.62 17.61
N ALA A 481 5.84 17.92 17.01
CA ALA A 481 4.65 17.04 17.16
C ALA A 481 3.96 16.58 15.87
N TYR A 482 4.04 17.36 14.79
CA TYR A 482 3.30 17.10 13.56
C TYR A 482 4.23 16.90 12.38
N ARG A 483 3.87 15.98 11.48
CA ARG A 483 4.66 15.60 10.31
C ARG A 483 3.83 15.73 9.05
N PHE A 484 4.45 16.24 8.00
CA PHE A 484 3.92 16.11 6.66
C PHE A 484 4.82 15.20 5.85
N ALA A 485 4.24 14.25 5.12
CA ALA A 485 4.99 13.43 4.19
C ALA A 485 4.32 13.42 2.82
N SER A 486 5.12 13.41 1.76
CA SER A 486 4.60 13.39 0.40
C SER A 486 5.40 12.42 -0.46
N VAL A 487 4.74 11.78 -1.43
CA VAL A 487 5.41 10.93 -2.41
C VAL A 487 4.74 11.06 -3.76
N THR A 488 5.54 11.21 -4.81
CA THR A 488 5.02 11.20 -6.19
C THR A 488 4.82 9.75 -6.64
N LEU A 489 3.63 9.45 -7.15
CA LEU A 489 3.27 8.18 -7.77
C LEU A 489 3.57 8.19 -9.26
N ASN A 490 3.76 7.01 -9.85
CA ASN A 490 3.81 6.85 -11.30
C ASN A 490 2.42 7.18 -11.90
N ASP A 491 2.38 7.83 -13.06
CA ASP A 491 1.11 8.26 -13.68
C ASP A 491 0.18 7.10 -14.05
N ALA A 492 0.70 5.87 -14.15
CA ALA A 492 -0.11 4.66 -14.39
C ALA A 492 -0.77 4.07 -13.13
N VAL A 493 -0.51 4.63 -11.94
CA VAL A 493 -1.05 4.13 -10.67
C VAL A 493 -2.49 4.59 -10.47
N ASP A 494 -3.42 3.65 -10.36
CA ASP A 494 -4.81 3.92 -10.03
C ASP A 494 -5.10 3.74 -8.53
N VAL A 495 -5.05 4.85 -7.78
CA VAL A 495 -5.35 4.86 -6.33
C VAL A 495 -6.84 4.71 -6.01
N LEU A 496 -7.73 4.55 -7.00
CA LEU A 496 -9.12 4.14 -6.75
C LEU A 496 -9.27 2.64 -6.57
N ASN A 497 -8.32 1.83 -7.06
CA ASN A 497 -8.29 0.41 -6.78
C ASN A 497 -8.05 0.16 -5.27
N ASP A 498 -8.97 -0.54 -4.61
CA ASP A 498 -8.98 -0.70 -3.14
C ASP A 498 -7.67 -1.29 -2.59
N ALA A 499 -7.09 -2.28 -3.26
CA ALA A 499 -5.87 -2.94 -2.78
C ALA A 499 -4.62 -2.11 -3.01
N LEU A 500 -4.50 -1.48 -4.17
CA LEU A 500 -3.41 -0.55 -4.43
C LEU A 500 -3.49 0.67 -3.49
N ALA A 501 -4.69 1.20 -3.26
CA ALA A 501 -4.94 2.25 -2.30
C ALA A 501 -4.51 1.84 -0.88
N ALA A 502 -4.90 0.64 -0.44
CA ALA A 502 -4.49 0.11 0.87
C ALA A 502 -2.97 -0.07 0.99
N GLN A 503 -2.30 -0.54 -0.06
CA GLN A 503 -0.84 -0.67 -0.11
C GLN A 503 -0.13 0.69 -0.03
N VAL A 504 -0.59 1.68 -0.80
CA VAL A 504 -0.04 3.05 -0.77
C VAL A 504 -0.32 3.71 0.58
N ALA A 505 -1.55 3.62 1.09
CA ALA A 505 -1.96 4.14 2.39
C ALA A 505 -1.13 3.57 3.53
N THR A 506 -0.85 2.26 3.51
CA THR A 506 0.00 1.60 4.52
C THR A 506 1.41 2.19 4.52
N ARG A 507 2.01 2.43 3.35
CA ARG A 507 3.33 3.06 3.26
C ARG A 507 3.34 4.51 3.78
N LEU A 508 2.33 5.30 3.42
CA LEU A 508 2.16 6.65 3.94
C LEU A 508 1.95 6.67 5.46
N TRP A 509 1.19 5.71 5.99
CA TRP A 509 0.98 5.56 7.42
C TRP A 509 2.30 5.24 8.14
N CYS A 510 3.08 4.29 7.62
CA CYS A 510 4.38 3.95 8.18
C CYS A 510 5.32 5.16 8.24
N ALA A 511 5.30 6.00 7.19
CA ALA A 511 6.04 7.25 7.14
C ALA A 511 5.68 8.22 8.28
N LEU A 512 4.39 8.37 8.60
CA LEU A 512 3.92 9.28 9.65
C LEU A 512 4.35 8.83 11.06
N PHE A 513 4.35 7.52 11.31
CA PHE A 513 4.57 6.98 12.64
C PHE A 513 5.99 6.45 12.90
N ASP A 514 6.91 6.59 11.92
CA ASP A 514 8.21 5.90 11.91
C ASP A 514 8.09 4.39 12.12
N ALA A 515 6.99 3.81 11.64
CA ALA A 515 6.87 2.37 11.59
C ALA A 515 7.69 1.84 10.40
N PRO A 516 8.21 0.61 10.47
CA PRO A 516 8.78 -0.04 9.30
C PRO A 516 7.70 -0.13 8.20
N ASP A 517 8.09 0.01 6.93
CA ASP A 517 7.20 -0.07 5.73
C ASP A 517 6.38 -1.38 5.65
N THR A 518 6.69 -2.34 6.53
CA THR A 518 6.08 -3.66 6.65
C THR A 518 4.97 -3.73 7.72
N ALA A 519 4.78 -2.68 8.52
CA ALA A 519 3.77 -2.66 9.56
C ALA A 519 2.36 -2.51 8.93
N PRO A 520 1.40 -3.41 9.25
CA PRO A 520 0.05 -3.28 8.73
C PRO A 520 -0.61 -2.02 9.27
N MET A 521 -1.34 -1.31 8.40
CA MET A 521 -2.15 -0.18 8.83
C MET A 521 -3.26 -0.66 9.78
N PRO A 522 -3.42 -0.05 10.96
CA PRO A 522 -4.48 -0.43 11.90
C PRO A 522 -5.87 -0.31 11.26
N GLU A 523 -6.82 -1.16 11.66
CA GLU A 523 -8.17 -1.17 11.08
C GLU A 523 -8.88 0.19 11.20
N HIS A 524 -8.75 0.88 12.34
CA HIS A 524 -9.31 2.21 12.54
C HIS A 524 -8.70 3.26 11.60
N ALA A 525 -7.43 3.10 11.21
CA ALA A 525 -6.76 4.02 10.30
C ALA A 525 -7.28 3.91 8.86
N ARG A 526 -8.04 2.86 8.51
CA ARG A 526 -8.73 2.77 7.22
C ARG A 526 -9.81 3.84 7.06
N ALA A 527 -10.39 4.32 8.16
CA ALA A 527 -11.32 5.45 8.13
C ALA A 527 -10.59 6.79 7.89
N HIS A 528 -9.25 6.80 7.97
CA HIS A 528 -8.42 7.99 7.82
C HIS A 528 -7.70 7.99 6.47
N VAL A 529 -8.38 7.52 5.43
CA VAL A 529 -7.88 7.46 4.06
C VAL A 529 -8.84 8.23 3.17
N PHE A 530 -8.29 9.21 2.46
CA PHE A 530 -8.98 9.97 1.43
C PHE A 530 -8.43 9.56 0.08
N ARG A 531 -9.32 9.43 -0.91
CA ARG A 531 -8.94 9.01 -2.26
C ARG A 531 -9.75 9.75 -3.31
N ARG A 532 -9.07 10.12 -4.38
CA ARG A 532 -9.66 10.54 -5.65
C ARG A 532 -8.73 10.15 -6.80
N HIS A 533 -9.13 10.43 -8.03
CA HIS A 533 -8.28 10.16 -9.20
C HIS A 533 -6.89 10.79 -9.03
N GLY A 534 -5.86 9.94 -8.98
CA GLY A 534 -4.46 10.38 -8.91
C GLY A 534 -3.97 10.94 -7.57
N LEU A 535 -4.81 11.01 -6.53
CA LEU A 535 -4.40 11.53 -5.21
C LEU A 535 -4.99 10.68 -4.08
N LEU A 536 -4.12 10.26 -3.16
CA LEU A 536 -4.46 9.53 -1.96
C LEU A 536 -3.81 10.20 -0.76
N ALA A 537 -4.55 10.41 0.31
CA ALA A 537 -4.01 10.97 1.54
C ALA A 537 -4.40 10.11 2.75
N VAL A 538 -3.53 10.10 3.75
CA VAL A 538 -3.79 9.51 5.06
C VAL A 538 -3.48 10.52 6.14
N TRP A 539 -4.19 10.44 7.27
CA TRP A 539 -3.94 11.34 8.40
C TRP A 539 -4.10 10.64 9.74
N GLY A 540 -3.48 11.22 10.77
CA GLY A 540 -3.66 10.79 12.15
C GLY A 540 -3.13 11.83 13.10
N ARG A 541 -3.07 11.49 14.39
CA ARG A 541 -2.65 12.43 15.45
C ARG A 541 -1.25 13.02 15.28
N ARG A 542 -0.38 12.33 14.52
CA ARG A 542 1.00 12.76 14.25
C ARG A 542 1.15 13.58 12.98
N GLY A 543 0.11 13.75 12.17
CA GLY A 543 0.18 14.53 10.94
C GLY A 543 -0.58 13.92 9.76
N ALA A 544 -0.23 14.36 8.55
CA ALA A 544 -0.87 13.96 7.32
C ALA A 544 0.18 13.59 6.26
N ALA A 545 -0.14 12.62 5.40
CA ALA A 545 0.72 12.20 4.31
C ALA A 545 -0.06 12.03 3.02
N VAL A 546 0.54 12.39 1.89
CA VAL A 546 -0.10 12.38 0.58
C VAL A 546 0.74 11.62 -0.45
N ALA A 547 0.09 10.82 -1.28
CA ALA A 547 0.63 10.24 -2.48
C ALA A 547 -0.14 10.77 -3.69
N TYR A 548 0.57 11.24 -4.71
CA TYR A 548 -0.05 11.92 -5.85
C TYR A 548 0.66 11.62 -7.17
N VAL A 549 -0.08 11.43 -8.25
CA VAL A 549 0.46 11.40 -9.62
C VAL A 549 0.83 12.82 -10.06
N ARG A 550 1.61 12.96 -11.15
CA ARG A 550 2.12 14.27 -11.57
C ARG A 550 1.02 15.31 -11.84
N ALA A 551 -0.11 14.87 -12.38
CA ALA A 551 -1.26 15.73 -12.67
C ALA A 551 -1.88 16.37 -11.40
N GLU A 552 -1.74 15.72 -10.24
CA GLU A 552 -2.31 16.14 -8.95
C GLU A 552 -1.30 16.90 -8.06
N ARG A 553 -0.15 17.29 -8.63
CA ARG A 553 0.92 17.98 -7.88
C ARG A 553 0.44 19.26 -7.21
N GLU A 554 -0.30 20.10 -7.93
CA GLU A 554 -0.79 21.37 -7.36
C GLU A 554 -1.74 21.14 -6.18
N ALA A 555 -2.54 20.05 -6.20
CA ALA A 555 -3.40 19.71 -5.09
C ALA A 555 -2.61 19.23 -3.86
N ALA A 556 -1.60 18.39 -4.07
CA ALA A 556 -0.70 17.97 -3.00
C ALA A 556 0.05 19.16 -2.37
N GLU A 557 0.56 20.09 -3.18
CA GLU A 557 1.21 21.32 -2.70
C GLU A 557 0.24 22.25 -1.94
N ARG A 558 -1.04 22.32 -2.35
CA ARG A 558 -2.09 23.03 -1.58
C ARG A 558 -2.34 22.38 -0.23
N LEU A 559 -2.48 21.05 -0.18
CA LEU A 559 -2.66 20.30 1.07
C LEU A 559 -1.47 20.50 2.03
N GLU A 560 -0.25 20.48 1.50
CA GLU A 560 0.97 20.78 2.28
C GLU A 560 0.94 22.21 2.85
N GLY A 561 0.56 23.20 2.03
CA GLY A 561 0.42 24.59 2.47
C GLY A 561 -0.64 24.76 3.56
N GLN A 562 -1.79 24.12 3.41
CA GLN A 562 -2.87 24.12 4.41
C GLN A 562 -2.43 23.43 5.72
N PHE A 563 -1.74 22.29 5.63
CA PHE A 563 -1.21 21.60 6.78
C PHE A 563 -0.17 22.46 7.53
N THR A 564 0.74 23.10 6.80
CA THR A 564 1.77 23.99 7.37
C THR A 564 1.13 25.18 8.09
N GLU A 565 0.06 25.75 7.53
CA GLU A 565 -0.70 26.82 8.18
C GLU A 565 -1.33 26.34 9.49
N ILE A 566 -1.90 25.12 9.55
CA ILE A 566 -2.45 24.56 10.80
C ILE A 566 -1.39 24.35 11.84
N VAL A 567 -0.24 23.77 11.48
CA VAL A 567 0.87 23.57 12.42
C VAL A 567 1.38 24.92 12.94
N THR A 568 1.41 25.94 12.08
CA THR A 568 1.76 27.31 12.48
C THR A 568 0.72 27.90 13.45
N LEU A 569 -0.57 27.69 13.20
CA LEU A 569 -1.65 28.11 14.09
C LEU A 569 -1.60 27.38 15.44
N ALA A 570 -1.31 26.07 15.42
CA ALA A 570 -1.13 25.24 16.61
C ALA A 570 -0.01 25.77 17.51
N ARG A 571 1.15 26.08 16.92
CA ARG A 571 2.28 26.67 17.65
C ARG A 571 1.97 28.07 18.17
N GLY A 572 1.29 28.89 17.36
CA GLY A 572 0.84 30.20 17.80
C GLY A 572 -0.08 30.10 19.01
N LEU A 573 -0.97 29.11 19.00
CA LEU A 573 -1.89 28.82 20.09
C LEU A 573 -1.17 28.33 21.34
N ASP A 574 -0.23 27.38 21.20
CA ASP A 574 0.62 26.92 22.30
C ASP A 574 1.46 28.06 22.89
N ALA A 575 1.96 28.98 22.07
CA ALA A 575 2.71 30.14 22.54
C ALA A 575 1.84 31.12 23.35
N VAL A 576 0.59 31.36 22.92
CA VAL A 576 -0.36 32.23 23.64
C VAL A 576 -0.85 31.58 24.94
N CYS A 577 -1.04 30.26 24.94
CA CYS A 577 -1.49 29.49 26.11
C CYS A 577 -0.37 29.21 27.12
N GLY A 578 0.85 28.91 26.65
CA GLY A 578 2.01 28.52 27.47
C GLY A 578 2.87 29.70 27.93
N GLY A 579 2.76 30.86 27.28
CA GLY A 579 3.50 32.06 27.65
C GLY A 579 2.93 32.72 28.91
N ALA A 580 3.74 32.83 29.96
CA ALA A 580 3.51 33.75 31.08
C ALA A 580 3.77 35.21 30.67
N ALA A 581 3.21 35.64 29.54
CA ALA A 581 3.40 37.01 29.07
C ALA A 581 2.63 37.96 30.00
N GLU A 582 3.36 38.90 30.61
CA GLU A 582 2.83 39.90 31.54
C GLU A 582 1.84 40.89 30.86
N ASP A 583 1.85 40.96 29.52
CA ASP A 583 1.04 41.87 28.71
C ASP A 583 -0.24 41.20 28.16
N LEU A 584 -1.29 41.22 28.98
CA LEU A 584 -2.62 40.69 28.64
C LEU A 584 -3.20 41.27 27.32
N PRO A 585 -3.16 42.59 27.06
CA PRO A 585 -3.54 43.15 25.76
C PRO A 585 -2.87 42.52 24.54
N ALA A 586 -1.56 42.25 24.61
CA ALA A 586 -0.83 41.63 23.50
C ALA A 586 -1.29 40.18 23.26
N ARG A 587 -1.59 39.43 24.32
CA ARG A 587 -2.11 38.05 24.23
C ARG A 587 -3.49 38.01 23.59
N VAL A 588 -4.40 38.90 24.00
CA VAL A 588 -5.76 38.99 23.43
C VAL A 588 -5.68 39.33 21.93
N LYS A 589 -4.85 40.30 21.56
CA LYS A 589 -4.66 40.68 20.15
C LYS A 589 -4.11 39.52 19.32
N ALA A 590 -3.08 38.82 19.81
CA ALA A 590 -2.53 37.65 19.15
C ALA A 590 -3.60 36.54 18.99
N GLY A 591 -4.46 36.36 20.00
CA GLY A 591 -5.58 35.42 19.92
C GLY A 591 -6.64 35.77 18.89
N GLU A 592 -7.01 37.04 18.78
CA GLU A 592 -7.93 37.52 17.74
C GLU A 592 -7.36 37.31 16.33
N GLU A 593 -6.05 37.56 16.14
CA GLU A 593 -5.36 37.32 14.88
C GLU A 593 -5.34 35.82 14.52
N LEU A 594 -5.05 34.94 15.48
CA LEU A 594 -5.10 33.48 15.30
C LEU A 594 -6.50 32.98 14.95
N MET A 595 -7.54 33.45 15.64
CA MET A 595 -8.93 33.08 15.35
C MET A 595 -9.37 33.57 13.96
N THR A 596 -8.91 34.75 13.55
CA THR A 596 -9.18 35.29 12.21
C THR A 596 -8.52 34.45 11.12
N ARG A 597 -7.26 34.05 11.33
CA ARG A 597 -6.54 33.15 10.40
C ARG A 597 -7.20 31.77 10.34
N MET A 598 -7.56 31.19 11.48
CA MET A 598 -8.28 29.91 11.55
C MET A 598 -9.63 29.96 10.82
N GLY A 599 -10.40 31.05 10.99
CA GLY A 599 -11.66 31.24 10.27
C GLY A 599 -11.48 31.42 8.74
N ARG A 600 -10.35 31.98 8.30
CA ARG A 600 -9.99 32.03 6.88
C ARG A 600 -9.66 30.64 6.36
N LEU A 601 -8.78 29.92 7.06
CA LEU A 601 -8.39 28.56 6.71
C LEU A 601 -9.61 27.64 6.61
N ARG A 602 -10.54 27.65 7.58
CA ARG A 602 -11.78 26.86 7.50
C ARG A 602 -12.63 27.17 6.26
N ARG A 603 -12.67 28.42 5.81
CA ARG A 603 -13.37 28.77 4.56
C ARG A 603 -12.64 28.26 3.32
N GLU A 604 -11.31 28.22 3.36
CA GLU A 604 -10.49 27.64 2.30
C GLU A 604 -10.61 26.11 2.26
N LEU A 605 -10.75 25.46 3.43
CA LEU A 605 -10.98 24.02 3.56
C LEU A 605 -12.37 23.60 3.08
N ALA A 606 -13.38 24.48 3.15
CA ALA A 606 -14.69 24.19 2.58
C ALA A 606 -14.69 24.06 1.03
N ALA A 607 -13.55 24.25 0.35
CA ALA A 607 -13.36 23.96 -1.07
C ALA A 607 -12.99 22.48 -1.32
N ASP A 608 -12.99 22.04 -2.59
CA ASP A 608 -12.94 20.64 -3.09
C ASP A 608 -11.78 19.70 -2.60
N ASP A 609 -10.95 20.10 -1.64
CA ASP A 609 -9.80 19.34 -1.12
C ASP A 609 -9.71 19.28 0.43
N GLY A 610 -10.60 19.96 1.17
CA GLY A 610 -10.40 20.14 2.61
C GLY A 610 -10.70 18.94 3.50
N GLU A 611 -11.33 17.88 3.00
CA GLU A 611 -11.72 16.71 3.80
C GLU A 611 -10.54 16.08 4.55
N VAL A 612 -9.36 16.01 3.91
CA VAL A 612 -8.13 15.47 4.53
C VAL A 612 -7.73 16.28 5.75
N ILE A 613 -7.78 17.59 5.60
CA ILE A 613 -7.31 18.53 6.60
C ILE A 613 -8.35 18.69 7.71
N GLU A 614 -9.64 18.69 7.38
CA GLU A 614 -10.74 18.63 8.36
C GLU A 614 -10.66 17.35 9.19
N GLY A 615 -10.49 16.19 8.55
CA GLY A 615 -10.28 14.92 9.25
C GLY A 615 -9.05 14.94 10.16
N PHE A 616 -7.97 15.60 9.75
CA PHE A 616 -6.79 15.81 10.60
C PHE A 616 -7.09 16.73 11.79
N ILE A 617 -7.78 17.85 11.58
CA ILE A 617 -8.19 18.79 12.63
C ILE A 617 -9.00 18.06 13.71
N ASP A 618 -9.94 17.23 13.28
CA ASP A 618 -10.81 16.46 14.16
C ASP A 618 -10.01 15.43 14.96
N GLU A 619 -9.17 14.62 14.29
CA GLU A 619 -8.40 13.56 14.95
C GLU A 619 -7.29 14.10 15.87
N ALA A 620 -6.66 15.21 15.51
CA ALA A 620 -5.70 15.90 16.37
C ALA A 620 -6.36 16.63 17.55
N GLY A 621 -7.70 16.74 17.56
CA GLY A 621 -8.46 17.38 18.63
C GLY A 621 -8.37 18.90 18.63
N PHE A 622 -8.03 19.51 17.49
CA PHE A 622 -7.85 20.96 17.37
C PHE A 622 -9.12 21.73 17.75
N GLU A 623 -10.31 21.19 17.46
CA GLU A 623 -11.57 21.84 17.83
C GLU A 623 -11.68 22.08 19.33
N ARG A 624 -11.31 21.09 20.16
CA ARG A 624 -11.35 21.23 21.62
C ARG A 624 -10.35 22.26 22.12
N VAL A 625 -9.18 22.33 21.49
CA VAL A 625 -8.17 23.34 21.83
C VAL A 625 -8.67 24.73 21.44
N LEU A 626 -9.30 24.87 20.26
CA LEU A 626 -9.88 26.14 19.80
C LEU A 626 -11.07 26.59 20.66
N GLU A 627 -11.94 25.68 21.09
CA GLU A 627 -13.04 25.97 22.01
C GLU A 627 -12.49 26.48 23.36
N THR A 628 -11.56 25.72 23.94
CA THR A 628 -10.89 26.11 25.19
C THR A 628 -10.21 27.46 25.04
N PHE A 629 -9.54 27.69 23.91
CA PHE A 629 -8.88 28.96 23.63
C PHE A 629 -9.85 30.12 23.48
N ARG A 630 -10.96 29.90 22.77
CA ARG A 630 -12.00 30.91 22.59
C ARG A 630 -12.59 31.31 23.94
N ASP A 631 -12.82 30.35 24.83
CA ASP A 631 -13.32 30.60 26.18
C ASP A 631 -12.30 31.39 27.02
N VAL A 632 -11.01 31.02 26.97
CA VAL A 632 -9.93 31.75 27.64
C VAL A 632 -9.81 33.17 27.10
N ASN A 633 -9.75 33.35 25.79
CA ASN A 633 -9.64 34.66 25.15
C ASN A 633 -10.87 35.53 25.46
N HIS A 634 -12.08 34.94 25.46
CA HIS A 634 -13.30 35.66 25.82
C HIS A 634 -13.30 36.11 27.29
N ALA A 635 -12.85 35.25 28.20
CA ALA A 635 -12.69 35.60 29.62
C ALA A 635 -11.65 36.72 29.82
N GLU A 636 -10.53 36.67 29.09
CA GLU A 636 -9.50 37.72 29.14
C GLU A 636 -9.99 39.05 28.57
N THR A 637 -10.71 39.04 27.44
CA THR A 637 -11.33 40.24 26.85
C THR A 637 -12.38 40.87 27.77
N LEU A 638 -13.24 40.05 28.42
CA LEU A 638 -14.17 40.54 29.43
C LEU A 638 -13.44 41.16 30.63
N GLY A 639 -12.31 40.58 31.05
CA GLY A 639 -11.43 41.12 32.07
C GLY A 639 -10.88 42.51 31.70
N LEU A 640 -10.44 42.70 30.45
CA LEU A 640 -9.95 43.99 29.96
C LEU A 640 -11.07 45.03 29.86
N GLN A 641 -12.25 44.65 29.32
CA GLN A 641 -13.41 45.54 29.26
C GLN A 641 -13.85 45.97 30.66
N THR A 642 -13.85 45.06 31.62
CA THR A 642 -14.17 45.38 33.02
C THR A 642 -13.16 46.37 33.61
N LYS A 643 -11.86 46.19 33.36
CA LYS A 643 -10.82 47.16 33.78
C LYS A 643 -11.03 48.53 33.14
N GLN A 644 -11.30 48.59 31.83
CA GLN A 644 -11.58 49.85 31.13
C GLN A 644 -12.85 50.53 31.65
N VAL A 645 -13.92 49.79 31.91
CA VAL A 645 -15.15 50.33 32.50
C VAL A 645 -14.88 50.88 33.90
N ILE A 646 -14.06 50.20 34.71
CA ILE A 646 -13.64 50.72 36.03
C ILE A 646 -12.81 52.00 35.88
N GLU A 647 -11.89 52.06 34.92
CA GLU A 647 -11.10 53.28 34.66
C GLU A 647 -11.95 54.43 34.14
N HIS A 648 -12.87 54.18 33.20
CA HIS A 648 -13.82 55.18 32.72
C HIS A 648 -14.75 55.66 33.84
N ALA A 649 -15.25 54.76 34.69
CA ALA A 649 -16.03 55.13 35.87
C ALA A 649 -15.22 56.04 36.81
N ARG A 650 -13.92 55.76 36.98
CA ARG A 650 -13.02 56.60 37.79
C ARG A 650 -12.78 57.98 37.18
N VAL A 651 -12.64 58.08 35.86
CA VAL A 651 -12.51 59.37 35.15
C VAL A 651 -13.81 60.17 35.22
N VAL A 652 -14.97 59.52 35.05
CA VAL A 652 -16.28 60.17 35.17
C VAL A 652 -16.49 60.71 36.59
N ALA A 653 -16.13 59.93 37.61
CA ALA A 653 -16.17 60.38 39.00
C ALA A 653 -15.26 61.61 39.24
N ASP A 654 -14.06 61.64 38.66
CA ASP A 654 -13.14 62.78 38.78
C ASP A 654 -13.66 64.04 38.06
N VAL A 655 -14.34 63.88 36.93
CA VAL A 655 -15.01 64.99 36.22
C VAL A 655 -16.18 65.53 37.04
N GLN A 656 -16.98 64.65 37.63
CA GLN A 656 -18.13 65.05 38.43
C GLN A 656 -17.71 65.91 39.64
N VAL A 657 -16.66 65.49 40.37
CA VAL A 657 -16.09 66.29 41.47
C VAL A 657 -15.66 67.68 41.01
N LYS A 658 -15.04 67.79 39.83
CA LYS A 658 -14.63 69.10 39.27
C LYS A 658 -15.82 69.97 38.89
N VAL A 659 -16.91 69.38 38.39
CA VAL A 659 -18.15 70.11 38.09
C VAL A 659 -18.79 70.61 39.39
N GLU A 660 -18.84 69.81 40.44
CA GLU A 660 -19.38 70.21 41.75
C GLU A 660 -18.59 71.38 42.37
N TRP A 661 -17.25 71.40 42.23
CA TRP A 661 -16.43 72.57 42.63
C TRP A 661 -16.73 73.82 41.80
N LEU A 662 -17.00 73.67 40.51
CA LEU A 662 -17.35 74.78 39.62
C LEU A 662 -18.75 75.33 39.94
N GLU A 663 -19.72 74.46 40.23
CA GLU A 663 -21.05 74.85 40.71
C GLU A 663 -20.96 75.63 42.01
N LEU A 664 -20.13 75.18 42.95
CA LEU A 664 -19.89 75.89 44.20
C LEU A 664 -19.33 77.30 43.97
N LEU A 665 -18.39 77.44 43.03
CA LEU A 665 -17.84 78.74 42.65
C LEU A 665 -18.93 79.68 42.09
N PHE A 666 -19.80 79.18 41.20
CA PHE A 666 -20.91 79.98 40.68
C PHE A 666 -21.88 80.41 41.78
N VAL A 667 -22.23 79.51 42.69
CA VAL A 667 -23.09 79.85 43.83
C VAL A 667 -22.43 80.94 44.70
N ALA A 668 -21.13 80.90 44.90
CA ALA A 668 -20.41 81.94 45.65
C ALA A 668 -20.48 83.32 44.99
N ILE A 669 -20.30 83.37 43.66
CA ILE A 669 -20.40 84.61 42.88
C ILE A 669 -21.83 85.18 42.98
N TYR A 670 -22.85 84.35 42.72
CA TYR A 670 -24.25 84.78 42.80
C TYR A 670 -24.67 85.19 44.21
N ALA A 671 -24.24 84.46 45.23
CA ALA A 671 -24.52 84.82 46.62
C ALA A 671 -23.94 86.18 47.00
N THR A 672 -22.77 86.52 46.45
CA THR A 672 -22.13 87.83 46.64
C THR A 672 -22.96 88.92 45.97
N GLU A 673 -23.36 88.76 44.71
CA GLU A 673 -24.19 89.74 43.99
C GLU A 673 -25.56 89.93 44.65
N VAL A 674 -26.25 88.84 44.98
CA VAL A 674 -27.57 88.89 45.65
C VAL A 674 -27.43 89.52 47.03
N GLY A 675 -26.41 89.15 47.79
CA GLY A 675 -26.11 89.76 49.09
C GLY A 675 -25.82 91.25 48.98
N HIS A 676 -25.16 91.69 47.91
CA HIS A 676 -24.93 93.11 47.61
C HIS A 676 -26.22 93.86 47.33
N ILE A 677 -27.06 93.34 46.42
CA ILE A 677 -28.35 93.93 46.07
C ILE A 677 -29.25 94.07 47.30
N ILE A 678 -29.33 93.03 48.14
CA ILE A 678 -30.15 93.05 49.36
C ILE A 678 -29.60 94.07 50.38
N ALA A 679 -28.28 94.11 50.56
CA ALA A 679 -27.68 95.01 51.54
C ALA A 679 -27.83 96.48 51.17
N ASP A 680 -27.68 96.79 49.88
CA ASP A 680 -27.84 98.14 49.35
C ASP A 680 -29.29 98.64 49.51
N ALA A 681 -30.27 97.74 49.37
CA ALA A 681 -31.69 98.05 49.58
C ALA A 681 -32.07 98.26 51.06
N LEU A 682 -31.39 97.61 52.01
CA LEU A 682 -31.76 97.63 53.43
C LEU A 682 -31.03 98.72 54.22
N VAL A 683 -29.69 98.78 54.17
CA VAL A 683 -28.89 99.72 54.97
C VAL A 683 -27.56 100.05 54.27
N PRO A 684 -27.46 101.16 53.50
CA PRO A 684 -26.28 101.48 52.67
C PRO A 684 -24.95 101.56 53.45
N LYS A 685 -25.01 101.85 54.76
CA LYS A 685 -23.84 102.01 55.63
C LYS A 685 -23.13 100.68 55.94
N TYR A 686 -23.81 99.54 55.76
CA TYR A 686 -23.27 98.21 56.08
C TYR A 686 -23.24 97.26 54.89
N THR A 687 -23.43 97.78 53.66
CA THR A 687 -23.51 97.00 52.42
C THR A 687 -22.37 95.99 52.32
N LEU A 688 -21.12 96.44 52.48
CA LEU A 688 -19.95 95.56 52.37
C LEU A 688 -19.94 94.40 53.39
N ILE A 689 -20.24 94.69 54.66
CA ILE A 689 -20.19 93.67 55.73
C ILE A 689 -21.29 92.63 55.51
N PHE A 690 -22.50 93.07 55.14
CA PHE A 690 -23.62 92.16 54.89
C PHE A 690 -23.39 91.32 53.63
N THR A 691 -22.88 91.91 52.55
CA THR A 691 -22.52 91.18 51.33
C THR A 691 -21.49 90.09 51.62
N MET A 692 -20.42 90.41 52.36
CA MET A 692 -19.41 89.42 52.73
C MET A 692 -19.98 88.30 53.60
N LEU A 693 -20.82 88.64 54.59
CA LEU A 693 -21.42 87.64 55.48
C LEU A 693 -22.40 86.72 54.71
N CYS A 694 -23.24 87.29 53.85
CA CYS A 694 -24.19 86.56 53.03
C CYS A 694 -23.46 85.63 52.06
N SER A 695 -22.44 86.14 51.37
CA SER A 695 -21.59 85.35 50.46
C SER A 695 -20.95 84.17 51.19
N VAL A 696 -20.31 84.41 52.36
CA VAL A 696 -19.65 83.35 53.13
C VAL A 696 -20.64 82.29 53.61
N VAL A 697 -21.80 82.70 54.15
CA VAL A 697 -22.77 81.76 54.70
C VAL A 697 -23.44 80.93 53.61
N VAL A 698 -23.87 81.55 52.50
CA VAL A 698 -24.51 80.85 51.39
C VAL A 698 -23.50 79.94 50.69
N THR A 699 -22.28 80.40 50.47
CA THR A 699 -21.21 79.57 49.88
C THR A 699 -20.88 78.40 50.80
N ALA A 700 -20.71 78.61 52.10
CA ALA A 700 -20.46 77.53 53.05
C ALA A 700 -21.62 76.52 53.13
N GLY A 701 -22.86 76.99 53.04
CA GLY A 701 -24.06 76.16 52.97
C GLY A 701 -24.11 75.32 51.68
N ALA A 702 -23.83 75.94 50.54
CA ALA A 702 -23.76 75.26 49.24
C ALA A 702 -22.60 74.26 49.18
N ALA A 703 -21.43 74.64 49.73
CA ALA A 703 -20.26 73.78 49.84
C ALA A 703 -20.60 72.52 50.64
N TRP A 704 -21.28 72.70 51.78
CA TRP A 704 -21.71 71.59 52.64
C TRP A 704 -22.84 70.74 52.03
N TYR A 705 -23.68 71.30 51.17
CA TYR A 705 -24.73 70.58 50.46
C TYR A 705 -24.17 69.76 49.28
N LEU A 706 -23.38 70.40 48.42
CA LEU A 706 -22.74 69.77 47.26
C LEU A 706 -21.62 68.81 47.68
N ARG A 707 -20.95 69.09 48.81
CA ARG A 707 -19.83 68.31 49.36
C ARG A 707 -18.79 67.91 48.32
N PRO A 708 -18.23 68.85 47.55
CA PRO A 708 -17.31 68.53 46.46
C PRO A 708 -15.97 67.91 46.94
N TRP A 709 -15.77 67.77 48.26
CA TRP A 709 -14.65 67.07 48.89
C TRP A 709 -14.96 65.64 49.34
N GLU A 710 -16.22 65.22 49.38
CA GLU A 710 -16.60 63.82 49.66
C GLU A 710 -16.64 63.05 48.34
N SER A 711 -15.50 62.48 47.91
CA SER A 711 -15.54 61.47 46.85
C SER A 711 -16.42 60.30 47.31
N GLU A 712 -17.24 59.72 46.41
CA GLU A 712 -18.12 58.57 46.67
C GLU A 712 -17.44 57.39 47.40
N VAL A 713 -16.11 57.30 47.38
CA VAL A 713 -15.33 56.29 48.10
C VAL A 713 -15.53 56.34 49.62
N ASP A 714 -15.92 57.48 50.21
CA ASP A 714 -16.09 57.66 51.66
C ASP A 714 -17.53 57.52 52.19
N GLU A 715 -18.48 57.13 51.33
CA GLU A 715 -19.91 57.06 51.68
C GLU A 715 -20.23 56.04 52.81
N LYS A 716 -19.30 55.12 53.12
CA LYS A 716 -19.44 54.13 54.20
C LYS A 716 -19.30 54.69 55.63
N ARG A 717 -19.01 55.98 55.84
CA ARG A 717 -18.87 56.59 57.19
C ARG A 717 -20.01 57.54 57.62
N ARG A 718 -21.19 57.46 56.99
CA ARG A 718 -22.32 58.40 57.19
C ARG A 718 -23.22 58.10 58.40
N GLY A 719 -22.71 58.29 59.62
CA GLY A 719 -23.49 58.10 60.85
C GLY A 719 -23.85 59.35 61.67
N LEU A 720 -23.16 60.49 61.55
CA LEU A 720 -23.13 61.41 62.70
C LEU A 720 -22.87 62.90 62.43
N THR A 721 -23.57 63.58 61.51
CA THR A 721 -23.45 65.06 61.38
C THR A 721 -24.74 65.76 60.92
N ARG A 722 -25.86 65.57 61.64
CA ARG A 722 -27.08 66.40 61.47
C ARG A 722 -27.29 67.60 62.44
N PRO A 723 -26.49 67.89 63.50
CA PRO A 723 -26.83 69.01 64.38
C PRO A 723 -26.36 70.41 63.95
N PHE A 724 -25.55 70.57 62.88
CA PHE A 724 -24.99 71.88 62.52
C PHE A 724 -25.92 72.81 61.71
N LEU A 725 -26.94 72.27 61.01
CA LEU A 725 -27.90 73.06 60.23
C LEU A 725 -28.78 73.97 61.10
N ALA A 726 -29.10 73.55 62.33
CA ALA A 726 -29.90 74.35 63.26
C ALA A 726 -29.14 75.59 63.76
N GLY A 727 -27.80 75.52 63.88
CA GLY A 727 -26.99 76.63 64.37
C GLY A 727 -26.77 77.75 63.35
N GLY A 728 -26.50 77.40 62.08
CA GLY A 728 -26.25 78.38 61.02
C GLY A 728 -27.49 79.17 60.63
N ALA A 729 -28.63 78.50 60.48
CA ALA A 729 -29.91 79.16 60.21
C ALA A 729 -30.30 80.09 61.38
N LEU A 730 -30.03 79.68 62.63
CA LEU A 730 -30.31 80.51 63.81
C LEU A 730 -29.46 81.78 63.84
N ILE A 731 -28.18 81.72 63.45
CA ILE A 731 -27.28 82.90 63.42
C ILE A 731 -27.70 83.90 62.34
N VAL A 732 -28.09 83.42 61.15
CA VAL A 732 -28.62 84.30 60.09
C VAL A 732 -29.95 84.92 60.50
N LEU A 733 -30.85 84.13 61.09
CA LEU A 733 -32.12 84.64 61.62
C LEU A 733 -31.90 85.68 62.72
N LEU A 734 -30.93 85.44 63.62
CA LEU A 734 -30.56 86.36 64.69
C LEU A 734 -29.98 87.67 64.15
N GLY A 735 -29.14 87.60 63.11
CA GLY A 735 -28.59 88.78 62.42
C GLY A 735 -29.66 89.61 61.72
N ILE A 736 -30.63 88.95 61.07
CA ILE A 736 -31.78 89.60 60.44
C ILE A 736 -32.65 90.30 61.52
N VAL A 737 -32.94 89.60 62.62
CA VAL A 737 -33.73 90.16 63.74
C VAL A 737 -33.03 91.36 64.40
N LEU A 738 -31.72 91.29 64.64
CA LEU A 738 -30.95 92.42 65.17
C LEU A 738 -30.94 93.62 64.20
N GLY A 739 -30.85 93.38 62.89
CA GLY A 739 -30.96 94.43 61.87
C GLY A 739 -32.31 95.14 61.90
N PHE A 740 -33.41 94.40 62.05
CA PHE A 740 -34.76 94.96 62.17
C PHE A 740 -34.98 95.75 63.46
N VAL A 741 -34.37 95.32 64.57
CA VAL A 741 -34.44 96.05 65.86
C VAL A 741 -33.65 97.36 65.78
N GLN A 742 -32.47 97.37 65.17
CA GLN A 742 -31.64 98.59 65.05
C GLN A 742 -32.21 99.61 64.06
N ALA A 743 -32.92 99.15 63.02
CA ALA A 743 -33.62 100.01 62.06
C ALA A 743 -34.89 100.66 62.63
N GLY A 744 -35.33 100.29 63.84
CA GLY A 744 -36.52 100.85 64.50
C GLY A 744 -37.86 100.25 64.04
N TRP A 745 -37.84 99.13 63.33
CA TRP A 745 -39.05 98.52 62.73
C TRP A 745 -39.78 97.57 63.68
N VAL A 746 -39.15 97.17 64.79
CA VAL A 746 -39.76 96.33 65.83
C VAL A 746 -39.80 97.12 67.14
N HIS A 747 -41.00 97.50 67.58
CA HIS A 747 -41.20 98.11 68.90
C HIS A 747 -41.00 97.05 69.99
N VAL A 748 -39.87 97.12 70.70
CA VAL A 748 -39.61 96.29 71.88
C VAL A 748 -40.49 96.80 73.03
N PRO A 749 -41.33 95.94 73.66
CA PRO A 749 -42.20 96.37 74.75
C PRO A 749 -41.40 96.91 75.95
N PRO A 750 -41.89 97.95 76.65
CA PRO A 750 -41.20 98.55 77.80
C PRO A 750 -40.87 97.58 78.96
N ALA A 751 -41.51 96.41 79.01
CA ALA A 751 -41.33 95.41 80.05
C ALA A 751 -39.94 94.71 80.06
N LEU A 752 -39.11 94.88 79.02
CA LEU A 752 -37.77 94.29 78.94
C LEU A 752 -36.63 95.26 79.32
N HIS A 753 -36.94 96.52 79.65
CA HIS A 753 -35.93 97.53 79.99
C HIS A 753 -35.31 97.38 81.40
N ASP A 754 -35.89 96.57 82.29
CA ASP A 754 -35.41 96.42 83.68
C ASP A 754 -34.44 95.23 83.90
N VAL A 755 -34.20 94.39 82.88
CA VAL A 755 -33.31 93.21 83.01
C VAL A 755 -31.81 93.57 82.84
N PHE A 756 -31.49 94.78 82.37
CA PHE A 756 -30.11 95.18 82.05
C PHE A 756 -29.57 96.38 82.83
N ARG A 757 -30.13 96.73 84.00
CA ARG A 757 -29.53 97.76 84.88
C ARG A 757 -28.43 97.17 85.78
N PRO A 758 -27.17 97.60 85.66
CA PRO A 758 -26.12 97.24 86.60
C PRO A 758 -26.29 97.98 87.94
N PRO A 759 -26.02 97.35 89.10
CA PRO A 759 -26.21 97.98 90.41
C PRO A 759 -25.03 98.88 90.81
N GLY A 760 -25.35 100.14 91.15
CA GLY A 760 -24.59 100.94 92.13
C GLY A 760 -23.73 102.08 91.59
N THR A 761 -24.30 103.28 91.48
CA THR A 761 -23.84 104.59 92.03
C THR A 761 -24.79 105.69 91.53
N PRO A 762 -25.00 106.77 92.33
CA PRO A 762 -26.31 107.39 92.59
C PRO A 762 -27.06 108.01 91.41
#